data_AF-A0A1C5VVF7-F1
#
_entry.id   AF-A0A1C5VVF7-F1
#
_cell.length_a   1.000
_cell.length_b   1.000
_cell.length_c   1.000
_cell.angle_alpha   90.00
_cell.angle_beta   90.00
_cell.angle_gamma   90.00
#
_symmetry.space_group_name_H-M   'P 1'
#
loop_
_entity.id
_entity.type
_entity.pdbx_description
1 polymer ?
#
loop_
_entity_poly.entity_id
_entity_poly.type
_entity_poly.pdbx_seq_one_letter_code
_entity_poly.pdbx_strand_id
1 'polypeptide(L)'
;MRKAILLLVLFALTNIPLMLWAQGGYKVTGQVVSAEDNEPMIGVSILEKGTTNGVITDIDGKYTLEIKGTAKATLLFSYVGMQSQQHEVNPRTGTLNVRLVSDSELIDEVVVVAYGTRKKGTIAGAVSTVKAEKMENVPAAGFDQSLQGQTPGLTVISNSGEPSKSAVFQIRGTNSINSGTSPLFILDGVPISSADFNTISPGDIESISVLKDASSTSIYGARAANGVVVITSKRGLSLDKAKVSLRAQWGFSQLASDDNWMMMNTPERIQFEKEIGLDSGQDYNLLSRVDVNWLDEVFNDRAPLQSYELSVNRATDRLNYYVSGGFYDQDGIAQNSTFRRYNLRANAEVKASNWLKIGTNTMMAYEEVAQAEEGEMALYTPISGSRFMLPYWNPYNKDGSLASQNDGTWTGTGQNPIEWMNNNPVNHKKYKLLSTVFAELTPIKNMTVRAQFGADYAHSTAFMQSFPSYIINNSSGSAGRSSSDILNLTETVTANYRWALNDDHSFNFLLGQEGVDYRSTGFQVVTRGQNNDRLTNVTAGTRASSWVDTTSSYAYLSFFFRGEYNYKDLYYAEGAVRTDASSRFGKDHRWGAFWSLGFMWNIKNEAFLKDVEWLTSAQIKLSTGTSGNSEINFYEHLALVSGNANYFNQAGLYPAQSGNEDLGWEQTWANNVGVSFGIFNRANVNIDFYHKKTTDILMNVPTSYAITGEGWRWENIGAMMNRGIEVAIDGDVIRTKDFTWNLSANVSYNKNKLLELYNGVQEYVNSTTGLKYVVGHPVHEFFMNRYAGVNPANGDALWYTADGELTTEFREEDKVMTGKTFDSPWAGGFGTTLTWKGLSLSAQFSWMADRYVMNNDRFFEESNGLYSSYNQSKRLLYDRWKKPGDVTDIPRYNVVAQLDDRFLENASFLRLKNLTLAYSLPQLWLKKTNFFSAARVYLQGQNLLTWTGFTGLDPEVSSNIYRAQYPASRQFTLGVEVSF
;
A
#
# COMPACT_ATOMS: atom_id res chain seq x y z
N MET A 1 42.81 69.73 35.22
CA MET A 1 41.90 68.67 34.76
C MET A 1 40.63 69.14 34.04
N ARG A 2 40.09 70.36 34.27
CA ARG A 2 38.87 70.82 33.56
C ARG A 2 39.06 71.31 32.12
N LYS A 3 40.28 71.67 31.68
CA LYS A 3 40.56 72.12 30.29
C LYS A 3 40.84 70.97 29.29
N ALA A 4 41.23 69.78 29.78
CA ALA A 4 41.49 68.61 28.93
C ALA A 4 40.19 67.86 28.54
N ILE A 5 39.17 67.88 29.41
CA ILE A 5 37.87 67.24 29.15
C ILE A 5 37.05 68.05 28.14
N LEU A 6 37.13 69.39 28.17
CA LEU A 6 36.47 70.25 27.19
C LEU A 6 37.06 70.14 25.78
N LEU A 7 38.37 69.92 25.65
CA LEU A 7 39.01 69.68 24.35
C LEU A 7 38.72 68.29 23.77
N LEU A 8 38.55 67.27 24.61
CA LEU A 8 38.16 65.91 24.18
C LEU A 8 36.68 65.84 23.76
N VAL A 9 35.81 66.60 24.43
CA VAL A 9 34.39 66.72 24.07
C VAL A 9 34.20 67.57 22.80
N LEU A 10 35.03 68.61 22.59
CA LEU A 10 35.00 69.39 21.35
C LEU A 10 35.53 68.61 20.14
N PHE A 11 36.53 67.72 20.32
CA PHE A 11 37.04 66.86 19.25
C PHE A 11 36.12 65.66 18.93
N ALA A 12 35.31 65.23 19.91
CA ALA A 12 34.25 64.24 19.70
C ALA A 12 33.01 64.83 19.02
N LEU A 13 32.68 66.11 19.27
CA LEU A 13 31.51 66.78 18.67
C LEU A 13 31.75 67.32 17.25
N THR A 14 33.00 67.55 16.83
CA THR A 14 33.34 67.99 15.46
C THR A 14 33.55 66.85 14.45
N ASN A 15 33.63 65.59 14.91
CA ASN A 15 33.69 64.42 14.03
C ASN A 15 32.31 63.77 13.73
N ILE A 16 31.23 64.24 14.36
CA ILE A 16 29.88 63.70 14.16
C ILE A 16 29.19 64.19 12.85
N PRO A 17 29.52 65.35 12.23
CA PRO A 17 28.93 65.72 10.94
C PRO A 17 29.56 65.04 9.72
N LEU A 18 30.74 64.39 9.86
CA LEU A 18 31.48 63.80 8.72
C LEU A 18 31.22 62.30 8.49
N MET A 19 30.49 61.61 9.37
CA MET A 19 30.02 60.24 9.14
C MET A 19 28.62 60.14 8.52
N LEU A 20 27.94 61.28 8.30
CA LEU A 20 26.58 61.32 7.71
C LEU A 20 26.57 61.45 6.17
N TRP A 21 27.74 61.44 5.52
CA TRP A 21 27.86 61.53 4.05
C TRP A 21 28.58 60.31 3.43
N ALA A 22 28.48 59.15 4.07
CA ALA A 22 29.00 57.88 3.55
C ALA A 22 27.97 56.72 3.61
N GLN A 23 26.68 57.02 3.43
CA GLN A 23 25.67 56.00 3.10
C GLN A 23 25.19 56.19 1.67
N GLY A 24 26.10 55.99 0.71
CA GLY A 24 25.74 55.91 -0.70
C GLY A 24 25.04 54.58 -0.99
N GLY A 25 23.75 54.49 -0.65
CA GLY A 25 22.90 53.45 -1.24
C GLY A 25 22.62 53.77 -2.71
N TYR A 26 22.34 52.74 -3.51
CA TYR A 26 21.91 52.91 -4.89
C TYR A 26 20.58 52.18 -5.11
N LYS A 27 19.77 52.71 -6.03
CA LYS A 27 18.48 52.14 -6.38
C LYS A 27 18.61 51.25 -7.62
N VAL A 28 18.00 50.09 -7.55
CA VAL A 28 17.78 49.21 -8.70
C VAL A 28 16.29 49.21 -9.00
N THR A 29 15.91 49.67 -10.19
CA THR A 29 14.55 49.58 -10.70
C THR A 29 14.47 48.51 -11.77
N GLY A 30 13.30 48.03 -12.12
CA GLY A 30 13.18 47.03 -13.17
C GLY A 30 11.76 46.54 -13.38
N GLN A 31 11.58 45.74 -14.42
CA GLN A 31 10.35 45.03 -14.71
C GLN A 31 10.61 43.54 -14.84
N VAL A 32 9.76 42.73 -14.21
CA VAL A 32 9.77 41.28 -14.33
C VAL A 32 8.62 40.85 -15.23
N VAL A 33 8.93 40.07 -16.26
CA VAL A 33 7.94 39.52 -17.20
C VAL A 33 8.13 38.01 -17.31
N SER A 34 7.08 37.32 -17.71
CA SER A 34 7.12 35.87 -17.95
C SER A 34 7.82 35.59 -19.28
N ALA A 35 8.70 34.60 -19.29
CA ALA A 35 9.40 34.18 -20.51
C ALA A 35 8.48 33.48 -21.51
N GLU A 36 7.34 32.95 -21.09
CA GLU A 36 6.40 32.22 -21.95
C GLU A 36 5.54 33.15 -22.81
N ASP A 37 5.09 34.27 -22.25
CA ASP A 37 4.08 35.14 -22.87
C ASP A 37 4.46 36.63 -22.88
N ASN A 38 5.61 37.02 -22.29
CA ASN A 38 6.04 38.42 -22.11
C ASN A 38 5.09 39.30 -21.31
N GLU A 39 4.13 38.71 -20.60
CA GLU A 39 3.23 39.46 -19.74
C GLU A 39 3.94 39.90 -18.45
N PRO A 40 3.60 41.08 -17.90
CA PRO A 40 4.15 41.54 -16.64
C PRO A 40 3.78 40.61 -15.47
N MET A 41 4.76 40.28 -14.65
CA MET A 41 4.57 39.37 -13.53
C MET A 41 4.37 40.12 -12.22
N ILE A 42 3.15 40.10 -11.71
CA ILE A 42 2.78 40.68 -10.41
C ILE A 42 3.17 39.75 -9.25
N GLY A 43 3.79 40.31 -8.20
CA GLY A 43 4.09 39.61 -6.95
C GLY A 43 5.36 38.76 -6.95
N VAL A 44 6.28 38.97 -7.90
CA VAL A 44 7.64 38.38 -7.87
C VAL A 44 8.38 38.94 -6.67
N SER A 45 8.93 38.07 -5.83
CA SER A 45 9.76 38.47 -4.68
C SER A 45 11.18 38.71 -5.15
N ILE A 46 11.72 39.90 -4.88
CA ILE A 46 13.10 40.31 -5.15
C ILE A 46 13.78 40.57 -3.81
N LEU A 47 14.73 39.71 -3.44
CA LEU A 47 15.45 39.79 -2.18
C LEU A 47 16.94 40.03 -2.41
N GLU A 48 17.53 40.96 -1.67
CA GLU A 48 18.99 41.07 -1.55
C GLU A 48 19.53 39.86 -0.78
N LYS A 49 20.29 39.01 -1.46
CA LYS A 49 20.73 37.72 -0.93
C LYS A 49 21.59 37.90 0.33
N GLY A 50 21.18 37.25 1.42
CA GLY A 50 21.85 37.32 2.72
C GLY A 50 21.37 38.45 3.63
N THR A 51 20.35 39.21 3.22
CA THR A 51 19.69 40.23 4.05
C THR A 51 18.17 40.03 4.04
N THR A 52 17.45 40.82 4.84
CA THR A 52 15.97 40.89 4.82
C THR A 52 15.45 42.02 3.93
N ASN A 53 16.32 42.64 3.13
CA ASN A 53 15.98 43.77 2.27
C ASN A 53 15.40 43.26 0.96
N GLY A 54 14.10 43.44 0.74
CA GLY A 54 13.42 42.94 -0.46
C GLY A 54 12.12 43.67 -0.75
N VAL A 55 11.64 43.50 -1.98
CA VAL A 55 10.39 44.07 -2.49
C VAL A 55 9.66 43.07 -3.36
N ILE A 56 8.38 43.34 -3.65
CA ILE A 56 7.57 42.57 -4.59
C ILE A 56 7.23 43.43 -5.81
N THR A 57 7.06 42.80 -6.98
CA THR A 57 6.59 43.50 -8.18
C THR A 57 5.12 43.93 -8.10
N ASP A 58 4.81 45.08 -8.69
CA ASP A 58 3.45 45.60 -8.83
C ASP A 58 2.66 44.98 -10.00
N ILE A 59 1.48 45.53 -10.30
CA ILE A 59 0.59 45.04 -11.37
C ILE A 59 1.18 45.16 -12.78
N ASP A 60 2.10 46.10 -13.00
CA ASP A 60 2.83 46.25 -14.25
C ASP A 60 4.14 45.44 -14.24
N GLY A 61 4.33 44.57 -13.24
CA GLY A 61 5.55 43.79 -13.06
C GLY A 61 6.76 44.63 -12.65
N LYS A 62 6.59 45.90 -12.24
CA LYS A 62 7.70 46.79 -11.91
C LYS A 62 8.11 46.66 -10.45
N TYR A 63 9.40 46.88 -10.18
CA TYR A 63 9.95 46.92 -8.82
C TYR A 63 10.98 48.04 -8.66
N THR A 64 11.21 48.44 -7.41
CA THR A 64 12.29 49.35 -7.02
C THR A 64 12.85 48.91 -5.68
N LEU A 65 14.12 48.56 -5.63
CA LEU A 65 14.82 48.12 -4.43
C LEU A 65 16.02 49.03 -4.14
N GLU A 66 16.14 49.47 -2.89
CA GLU A 66 17.24 50.33 -2.45
C GLU A 66 18.29 49.48 -1.71
N ILE A 67 19.50 49.41 -2.25
CA ILE A 67 20.62 48.64 -1.68
C ILE A 67 21.46 49.57 -0.80
N LYS A 68 21.68 49.19 0.46
CA LYS A 68 22.42 49.99 1.44
C LYS A 68 23.81 49.42 1.71
N GLY A 69 24.86 50.23 1.50
CA GLY A 69 26.17 50.00 2.11
C GLY A 69 27.15 49.05 1.41
N THR A 70 26.88 48.57 0.19
CA THR A 70 27.78 47.66 -0.56
C THR A 70 28.05 48.16 -1.98
N ALA A 71 29.25 47.87 -2.52
CA ALA A 71 29.58 48.18 -3.92
C ALA A 71 28.98 47.18 -4.94
N LYS A 72 28.53 46.01 -4.45
CA LYS A 72 27.88 44.94 -5.22
C LYS A 72 26.91 44.18 -4.32
N ALA A 73 25.75 43.81 -4.84
CA ALA A 73 24.77 42.95 -4.19
C ALA A 73 24.22 41.91 -5.18
N THR A 74 23.69 40.79 -4.69
CA THR A 74 23.01 39.80 -5.55
C THR A 74 21.53 39.84 -5.25
N LEU A 75 20.71 40.06 -6.27
CA LEU A 75 19.26 40.00 -6.18
C LEU A 75 18.78 38.61 -6.56
N LEU A 76 18.00 37.99 -5.67
CA LEU A 76 17.29 36.74 -5.91
C LEU A 76 15.84 37.06 -6.30
N PHE A 77 15.46 36.65 -7.50
CA PHE A 77 14.10 36.74 -8.02
C PHE A 77 13.44 35.38 -7.86
N SER A 78 12.34 35.32 -7.13
CA SER A 78 11.59 34.08 -6.90
C SER A 78 10.09 34.31 -7.06
N TYR A 79 9.42 33.38 -7.74
CA TYR A 79 7.97 33.36 -7.90
C TYR A 79 7.50 31.91 -7.92
N VAL A 80 6.34 31.64 -7.31
CA VAL A 80 5.79 30.28 -7.23
C VAL A 80 5.50 29.78 -8.65
N GLY A 81 6.08 28.61 -9.00
CA GLY A 81 5.97 28.02 -10.34
C GLY A 81 6.97 28.55 -11.37
N MET A 82 7.97 29.35 -10.97
CA MET A 82 9.03 29.85 -11.86
C MET A 82 10.41 29.54 -11.30
N GLN A 83 11.38 29.29 -12.18
CA GLN A 83 12.77 29.07 -11.78
C GLN A 83 13.34 30.34 -11.12
N SER A 84 13.91 30.19 -9.92
CA SER A 84 14.52 31.31 -9.21
C SER A 84 15.80 31.77 -9.91
N GLN A 85 15.93 33.06 -10.19
CA GLN A 85 17.09 33.63 -10.89
C GLN A 85 17.88 34.56 -9.97
N GLN A 86 19.21 34.52 -10.09
CA GLN A 86 20.11 35.39 -9.34
C GLN A 86 20.83 36.34 -10.30
N HIS A 87 20.78 37.63 -9.99
CA HIS A 87 21.44 38.67 -10.78
C HIS A 87 22.32 39.54 -9.89
N GLU A 88 23.58 39.74 -10.26
CA GLU A 88 24.46 40.69 -9.58
C GLU A 88 24.13 42.12 -9.99
N VAL A 89 24.05 43.02 -9.00
CA VAL A 89 23.79 44.45 -9.18
C VAL A 89 24.87 45.28 -8.50
N ASN A 90 25.10 46.47 -9.03
CA ASN A 90 26.10 47.44 -8.57
C ASN A 90 25.60 48.88 -8.80
N PRO A 91 26.28 49.92 -8.28
CA PRO A 91 25.85 51.32 -8.43
C PRO A 91 25.61 51.82 -9.86
N ARG A 92 26.15 51.15 -10.89
CA ARG A 92 25.95 51.49 -12.31
C ARG A 92 24.79 50.72 -12.96
N THR A 93 24.18 49.75 -12.27
CA THR A 93 23.14 48.90 -12.86
C THR A 93 21.89 49.70 -13.23
N GLY A 94 21.39 50.56 -12.34
CA GLY A 94 20.24 51.45 -12.59
C GLY A 94 18.92 50.71 -12.81
N THR A 95 18.78 50.03 -13.95
CA THR A 95 17.61 49.26 -14.34
C THR A 95 17.98 47.81 -14.68
N LEU A 96 17.25 46.83 -14.12
CA LEU A 96 17.42 45.40 -14.38
C LEU A 96 16.06 44.78 -14.70
N ASN A 97 15.82 44.47 -15.98
CA ASN A 97 14.62 43.73 -16.38
C ASN A 97 14.92 42.23 -16.35
N VAL A 98 14.01 41.45 -15.81
CA VAL A 98 14.19 39.99 -15.63
C VAL A 98 13.06 39.25 -16.33
N ARG A 99 13.42 38.24 -17.12
CA ARG A 99 12.47 37.28 -17.69
C ARG A 99 12.51 36.02 -16.87
N LEU A 100 11.47 35.77 -16.09
CA LEU A 100 11.37 34.54 -15.32
C LEU A 100 10.86 33.42 -16.22
N VAL A 101 11.55 32.27 -16.16
CA VAL A 101 11.18 31.07 -16.89
C VAL A 101 10.30 30.21 -16.00
N SER A 102 9.22 29.69 -16.56
CA SER A 102 8.33 28.73 -15.91
C SER A 102 9.13 27.53 -15.43
N ASP A 103 8.90 27.11 -14.19
CA ASP A 103 9.52 25.92 -13.59
C ASP A 103 8.83 24.66 -14.12
N SER A 104 8.89 24.50 -15.44
CA SER A 104 8.26 23.42 -16.21
C SER A 104 9.24 22.29 -16.51
N GLU A 105 10.46 22.33 -15.97
CA GLU A 105 11.36 21.18 -15.96
C GLU A 105 10.92 20.21 -14.86
N LEU A 106 10.08 19.25 -15.23
CA LEU A 106 9.79 18.02 -14.47
C LEU A 106 11.04 17.15 -14.17
N ILE A 107 12.24 17.60 -14.52
CA ILE A 107 13.51 16.87 -14.38
C ILE A 107 14.18 17.10 -13.01
N ASP A 108 13.80 18.17 -12.29
CA ASP A 108 14.30 18.45 -10.94
C ASP A 108 13.53 17.73 -9.82
N GLU A 109 12.63 16.80 -10.17
CA GLU A 109 11.98 15.93 -9.18
C GLU A 109 13.04 15.13 -8.41
N VAL A 110 13.11 15.37 -7.10
CA VAL A 110 14.02 14.67 -6.21
C VAL A 110 13.31 13.44 -5.66
N VAL A 111 13.86 12.27 -5.95
CA VAL A 111 13.40 10.98 -5.47
C VAL A 111 14.27 10.54 -4.30
N VAL A 112 13.64 10.06 -3.24
CA VAL A 112 14.35 9.41 -2.12
C VAL A 112 14.70 8.00 -2.56
N VAL A 113 16.00 7.70 -2.60
CA VAL A 113 16.51 6.36 -2.92
C VAL A 113 17.44 5.93 -1.81
N ALA A 114 16.99 4.99 -0.99
CA ALA A 114 17.74 4.52 0.17
C ALA A 114 18.13 5.63 1.13
N TYR A 115 19.40 5.68 1.53
CA TYR A 115 19.93 6.63 2.52
C TYR A 115 20.23 8.02 1.93
N GLY A 116 19.65 8.38 0.78
CA GLY A 116 19.90 9.66 0.12
C GLY A 116 18.78 10.11 -0.83
N THR A 117 18.97 11.30 -1.39
CA THR A 117 18.06 11.90 -2.36
C THR A 117 18.77 12.10 -3.71
N ARG A 118 18.06 11.83 -4.80
CA ARG A 118 18.59 11.88 -6.18
C ARG A 118 17.62 12.63 -7.08
N LYS A 119 18.14 13.34 -8.07
CA LYS A 119 17.29 13.81 -9.17
C LYS A 119 16.80 12.58 -9.94
N LYS A 120 15.50 12.50 -10.24
CA LYS A 120 14.88 11.37 -10.94
C LYS A 120 15.59 11.03 -12.25
N GLY A 121 16.01 12.06 -12.98
CA GLY A 121 16.73 11.94 -14.25
C GLY A 121 18.15 11.38 -14.15
N THR A 122 18.72 11.24 -12.94
CA THR A 122 20.11 10.77 -12.74
C THR A 122 20.19 9.33 -12.23
N ILE A 123 19.06 8.63 -12.11
CA ILE A 123 18.99 7.26 -11.56
C ILE A 123 19.09 6.25 -12.71
N ALA A 124 20.05 5.32 -12.60
CA ALA A 124 20.22 4.25 -13.58
C ALA A 124 19.18 3.12 -13.43
N GLY A 125 18.63 2.94 -12.22
CA GLY A 125 17.61 1.94 -11.95
C GLY A 125 16.17 2.35 -12.28
N ALA A 126 15.30 1.35 -12.35
CA ALA A 126 13.86 1.49 -12.53
C ALA A 126 13.17 1.90 -11.22
N VAL A 127 12.83 3.19 -11.12
CA VAL A 127 12.12 3.78 -9.97
C VAL A 127 10.87 4.50 -10.44
N SER A 128 9.76 4.26 -9.75
CA SER A 128 8.50 4.95 -9.97
C SER A 128 8.10 5.69 -8.69
N THR A 129 7.64 6.93 -8.81
CA THR A 129 7.29 7.77 -7.66
C THR A 129 5.85 8.24 -7.79
N VAL A 130 5.08 8.05 -6.72
CA VAL A 130 3.72 8.57 -6.55
C VAL A 130 3.79 9.70 -5.52
N LYS A 131 3.33 10.89 -5.90
CA LYS A 131 3.35 12.08 -5.04
C LYS A 131 2.08 12.22 -4.19
N ALA A 132 2.18 13.01 -3.13
CA ALA A 132 1.10 13.30 -2.18
C ALA A 132 -0.23 13.67 -2.84
N GLU A 133 -0.24 14.42 -3.95
CA GLU A 133 -1.48 14.89 -4.57
C GLU A 133 -2.38 13.75 -5.09
N LYS A 134 -1.79 12.59 -5.40
CA LYS A 134 -2.52 11.39 -5.83
C LYS A 134 -3.11 10.60 -4.65
N MET A 135 -2.55 10.76 -3.45
CA MET A 135 -2.92 10.00 -2.24
C MET A 135 -3.84 10.81 -1.32
N GLU A 136 -3.58 12.10 -1.17
CA GLU A 136 -4.32 13.02 -0.29
C GLU A 136 -5.80 13.17 -0.66
N ASN A 137 -6.10 12.96 -1.93
CA ASN A 137 -7.46 13.02 -2.47
C ASN A 137 -8.06 11.61 -2.56
N VAL A 138 -7.84 10.71 -1.59
CA VAL A 138 -8.49 9.39 -1.54
C VAL A 138 -9.01 9.15 -0.13
N PRO A 139 -10.30 8.80 0.07
CA PRO A 139 -10.87 8.52 1.37
C PRO A 139 -10.55 7.07 1.70
N ALA A 140 -9.35 6.81 2.20
CA ALA A 140 -8.96 5.47 2.59
C ALA A 140 -8.39 5.50 4.01
N ALA A 141 -8.64 4.44 4.77
CA ALA A 141 -8.05 4.26 6.08
C ALA A 141 -6.51 4.26 5.99
N GLY A 142 -5.96 3.57 4.99
CA GLY A 142 -4.54 3.51 4.66
C GLY A 142 -4.20 4.15 3.30
N PHE A 143 -2.92 4.52 3.12
CA PHE A 143 -2.42 5.06 1.85
C PHE A 143 -2.24 3.98 0.78
N ASP A 144 -2.16 2.73 1.18
CA ASP A 144 -1.78 1.58 0.38
C ASP A 144 -2.76 1.30 -0.77
N GLN A 145 -4.06 1.36 -0.50
CA GLN A 145 -5.10 1.20 -1.52
C GLN A 145 -5.04 2.29 -2.61
N SER A 146 -4.53 3.48 -2.28
CA SER A 146 -4.44 4.60 -3.24
C SER A 146 -3.39 4.38 -4.33
N LEU A 147 -2.43 3.47 -4.10
CA LEU A 147 -1.35 3.14 -5.04
C LEU A 147 -1.81 2.22 -6.19
N GLN A 148 -3.01 1.67 -6.08
CA GLN A 148 -3.51 0.71 -7.05
C GLN A 148 -3.69 1.34 -8.43
N GLY A 149 -3.05 0.74 -9.43
CA GLY A 149 -3.06 1.24 -10.81
C GLY A 149 -2.28 2.56 -11.01
N GLN A 150 -1.50 3.03 -10.02
CA GLN A 150 -0.70 4.25 -10.13
C GLN A 150 0.70 4.01 -10.71
N THR A 151 1.25 2.80 -10.54
CA THR A 151 2.63 2.47 -10.91
C THR A 151 2.68 1.18 -11.72
N PRO A 152 3.32 1.15 -12.90
CA PRO A 152 3.48 -0.09 -13.67
C PRO A 152 4.40 -1.07 -12.93
N GLY A 153 4.07 -2.36 -13.02
CA GLY A 153 4.85 -3.43 -12.40
C GLY A 153 4.64 -3.56 -10.89
N LEU A 154 3.79 -2.72 -10.30
CA LEU A 154 3.31 -2.86 -8.93
C LEU A 154 1.84 -3.29 -8.96
N THR A 155 1.59 -4.49 -8.46
CA THR A 155 0.25 -5.01 -8.24
C THR A 155 -0.14 -4.75 -6.79
N VAL A 156 -1.25 -4.04 -6.58
CA VAL A 156 -1.88 -3.82 -5.27
C VAL A 156 -3.26 -4.46 -5.33
N ILE A 157 -3.56 -5.36 -4.38
CA ILE A 157 -4.84 -6.07 -4.29
C ILE A 157 -5.42 -5.84 -2.89
N SER A 158 -6.58 -5.21 -2.81
CA SER A 158 -7.35 -5.10 -1.57
C SER A 158 -8.14 -6.40 -1.36
N ASN A 159 -7.56 -7.35 -0.62
CA ASN A 159 -8.16 -8.67 -0.39
C ASN A 159 -9.41 -8.65 0.52
N SER A 160 -9.83 -7.48 1.00
CA SER A 160 -10.99 -7.27 1.84
C SER A 160 -11.43 -5.81 1.78
N GLY A 161 -12.73 -5.56 1.92
CA GLY A 161 -13.31 -4.23 2.12
C GLY A 161 -13.38 -3.79 3.58
N GLU A 162 -12.94 -4.63 4.51
CA GLU A 162 -12.84 -4.33 5.94
C GLU A 162 -11.90 -3.12 6.18
N PRO A 163 -12.36 -2.02 6.82
CA PRO A 163 -11.59 -0.78 6.97
C PRO A 163 -10.21 -0.94 7.62
N SER A 164 -10.05 -1.97 8.46
CA SER A 164 -8.83 -2.23 9.22
C SER A 164 -7.80 -3.13 8.53
N LYS A 165 -8.11 -3.69 7.35
CA LYS A 165 -7.19 -4.60 6.62
C LYS A 165 -6.35 -3.86 5.58
N SER A 166 -5.07 -4.23 5.50
CA SER A 166 -4.12 -3.67 4.53
C SER A 166 -4.14 -4.43 3.20
N ALA A 167 -3.80 -3.74 2.12
CA ALA A 167 -3.69 -4.31 0.78
C ALA A 167 -2.42 -5.19 0.64
N VAL A 168 -2.48 -6.14 -0.30
CA VAL A 168 -1.37 -7.02 -0.66
C VAL A 168 -0.59 -6.41 -1.81
N PHE A 169 0.75 -6.37 -1.70
CA PHE A 169 1.65 -5.77 -2.68
C PHE A 169 2.51 -6.85 -3.34
N GLN A 170 2.67 -6.76 -4.65
CA GLN A 170 3.62 -7.57 -5.41
C GLN A 170 4.30 -6.71 -6.47
N ILE A 171 5.63 -6.81 -6.57
CA ILE A 171 6.41 -6.11 -7.60
C ILE A 171 6.96 -7.14 -8.59
N ARG A 172 6.60 -6.99 -9.87
CA ARG A 172 7.05 -7.86 -10.98
C ARG A 172 6.72 -9.36 -10.76
N GLY A 173 5.57 -9.62 -10.15
CA GLY A 173 5.03 -10.96 -9.91
C GLY A 173 5.67 -11.73 -8.75
N THR A 174 5.24 -12.98 -8.59
CA THR A 174 5.64 -13.90 -7.52
C THR A 174 7.06 -14.43 -7.73
N ASN A 175 7.96 -14.24 -6.75
CA ASN A 175 9.37 -14.66 -6.83
C ASN A 175 9.75 -15.82 -5.90
N SER A 176 8.81 -16.37 -5.13
CA SER A 176 9.01 -17.58 -4.32
C SER A 176 7.72 -18.41 -4.24
N ILE A 177 7.83 -19.66 -3.81
CA ILE A 177 6.70 -20.60 -3.65
C ILE A 177 6.14 -20.50 -2.23
N ASN A 178 7.00 -20.54 -1.21
CA ASN A 178 6.59 -20.58 0.19
C ASN A 178 7.15 -19.43 1.03
N SER A 179 8.31 -18.87 0.68
CA SER A 179 8.88 -17.73 1.42
C SER A 179 8.10 -16.45 1.14
N GLY A 180 8.31 -15.43 1.98
CA GLY A 180 7.62 -14.15 1.86
C GLY A 180 7.84 -13.48 0.49
N THR A 181 6.75 -13.05 -0.15
CA THR A 181 6.75 -12.40 -1.49
C THR A 181 6.42 -10.91 -1.46
N SER A 182 6.09 -10.36 -0.29
CA SER A 182 5.84 -8.93 -0.10
C SER A 182 7.14 -8.11 -0.27
N PRO A 183 7.06 -6.89 -0.82
CA PRO A 183 8.22 -6.00 -0.88
C PRO A 183 8.61 -5.51 0.52
N LEU A 184 9.85 -5.01 0.66
CA LEU A 184 10.28 -4.31 1.86
C LEU A 184 9.67 -2.91 1.90
N PHE A 185 9.01 -2.56 3.00
CA PHE A 185 8.47 -1.22 3.21
C PHE A 185 9.38 -0.42 4.13
N ILE A 186 9.73 0.78 3.71
CA ILE A 186 10.61 1.68 4.45
C ILE A 186 9.88 3.00 4.68
N LEU A 187 9.71 3.42 5.93
CA LEU A 187 9.19 4.73 6.28
C LEU A 187 10.31 5.58 6.88
N ASP A 188 10.63 6.71 6.23
CA ASP A 188 11.67 7.64 6.68
C ASP A 188 13.05 6.98 6.97
N GLY A 189 13.34 5.87 6.30
CA GLY A 189 14.59 5.11 6.44
C GLY A 189 14.55 3.96 7.45
N VAL A 190 13.40 3.64 8.04
CA VAL A 190 13.21 2.49 8.95
C VAL A 190 12.25 1.46 8.34
N PRO A 191 12.55 0.15 8.40
CA PRO A 191 11.62 -0.89 7.96
C PRO A 191 10.33 -0.90 8.78
N ILE A 192 9.19 -1.02 8.10
CA ILE A 192 7.86 -1.15 8.73
C ILE A 192 7.11 -2.36 8.19
N SER A 193 6.15 -2.87 8.97
CA SER A 193 5.25 -3.95 8.53
C SER A 193 4.06 -3.39 7.75
N SER A 194 3.56 -4.15 6.77
CA SER A 194 2.31 -3.80 6.08
C SER A 194 1.10 -3.76 7.02
N ALA A 195 1.11 -4.56 8.10
CA ALA A 195 0.09 -4.54 9.14
C ALA A 195 0.03 -3.23 9.94
N ASP A 196 0.98 -2.31 9.71
CA ASP A 196 1.02 -0.98 10.32
C ASP A 196 0.59 0.13 9.36
N PHE A 197 0.23 -0.14 8.10
CA PHE A 197 -0.14 0.93 7.16
C PHE A 197 -1.32 1.76 7.61
N ASN A 198 -2.30 1.11 8.25
CA ASN A 198 -3.46 1.81 8.78
C ASN A 198 -3.10 2.73 9.95
N THR A 199 -1.90 2.63 10.55
CA THR A 199 -1.45 3.56 11.61
C THR A 199 -0.94 4.90 11.04
N ILE A 200 -0.70 4.99 9.73
CA ILE A 200 -0.06 6.13 9.07
C ILE A 200 -1.14 7.00 8.42
N SER A 201 -1.15 8.32 8.70
CA SER A 201 -2.03 9.24 7.96
C SER A 201 -1.57 9.38 6.50
N PRO A 202 -2.45 9.20 5.49
CA PRO A 202 -2.11 9.54 4.12
C PRO A 202 -1.74 11.01 3.94
N GLY A 203 -2.32 11.91 4.74
CA GLY A 203 -2.02 13.34 4.72
C GLY A 203 -0.60 13.71 5.18
N ASP A 204 0.10 12.79 5.86
CA ASP A 204 1.49 12.97 6.30
C ASP A 204 2.53 12.53 5.27
N ILE A 205 2.10 11.91 4.17
CA ILE A 205 3.00 11.35 3.15
C ILE A 205 3.33 12.42 2.11
N GLU A 206 4.61 12.60 1.86
CA GLU A 206 5.14 13.47 0.79
C GLU A 206 5.18 12.70 -0.54
N SER A 207 5.73 11.49 -0.50
CA SER A 207 5.87 10.65 -1.68
C SER A 207 6.08 9.19 -1.33
N ILE A 208 5.74 8.32 -2.27
CA ILE A 208 6.01 6.89 -2.24
C ILE A 208 6.83 6.53 -3.47
N SER A 209 8.02 5.97 -3.26
CA SER A 209 8.92 5.53 -4.33
C SER A 209 9.00 4.01 -4.35
N VAL A 210 8.70 3.43 -5.50
CA VAL A 210 8.73 1.98 -5.75
C VAL A 210 10.00 1.66 -6.52
N LEU A 211 10.91 0.93 -5.86
CA LEU A 211 12.20 0.49 -6.38
C LEU A 211 12.04 -0.94 -6.90
N LYS A 212 12.18 -1.12 -8.22
CA LYS A 212 11.77 -2.36 -8.92
C LYS A 212 12.91 -3.21 -9.45
N ASP A 213 14.14 -2.70 -9.44
CA ASP A 213 15.29 -3.36 -10.05
C ASP A 213 16.52 -3.45 -9.13
N ALA A 214 17.52 -4.21 -9.55
CA ALA A 214 18.69 -4.49 -8.70
C ALA A 214 19.52 -3.25 -8.39
N SER A 215 19.68 -2.31 -9.34
CA SER A 215 20.46 -1.08 -9.09
C SER A 215 19.81 -0.24 -7.98
N SER A 216 18.49 -0.06 -8.04
CA SER A 216 17.76 0.76 -7.06
C SER A 216 17.58 0.07 -5.70
N THR A 217 17.47 -1.27 -5.67
CA THR A 217 17.19 -2.02 -4.43
C THR A 217 18.43 -2.58 -3.73
N SER A 218 19.56 -2.73 -4.42
CA SER A 218 20.77 -3.41 -3.92
C SER A 218 21.30 -2.93 -2.57
N ILE A 219 21.13 -1.65 -2.27
CA ILE A 219 21.59 -1.08 -1.00
C ILE A 219 20.73 -1.51 0.20
N TYR A 220 19.50 -1.99 -0.04
CA TYR A 220 18.64 -2.66 0.96
C TYR A 220 18.89 -4.18 1.04
N GLY A 221 19.63 -4.73 0.08
CA GLY A 221 20.21 -6.08 0.12
C GLY A 221 19.21 -7.23 0.22
N ALA A 222 19.49 -8.11 1.18
CA ALA A 222 18.79 -9.30 1.64
C ALA A 222 17.26 -9.31 1.69
N ARG A 223 16.63 -8.13 1.80
CA ARG A 223 15.17 -8.00 1.93
C ARG A 223 14.53 -7.39 0.68
N ALA A 224 15.32 -7.19 -0.37
CA ALA A 224 14.95 -6.38 -1.52
C ALA A 224 14.70 -7.20 -2.80
N ALA A 225 14.75 -8.54 -2.73
CA ALA A 225 14.41 -9.44 -3.85
C ALA A 225 12.99 -9.23 -4.40
N ASN A 226 12.05 -8.89 -3.51
CA ASN A 226 10.67 -8.57 -3.86
C ASN A 226 10.45 -7.09 -4.18
N GLY A 227 11.52 -6.30 -4.29
CA GLY A 227 11.47 -4.85 -4.45
C GLY A 227 11.30 -4.10 -3.13
N VAL A 228 11.35 -2.77 -3.20
CA VAL A 228 11.27 -1.89 -2.01
C VAL A 228 10.29 -0.76 -2.27
N VAL A 229 9.44 -0.47 -1.29
CA VAL A 229 8.53 0.68 -1.30
C VAL A 229 8.99 1.64 -0.21
N VAL A 230 9.48 2.81 -0.64
CA VAL A 230 10.02 3.87 0.22
C VAL A 230 8.97 4.95 0.41
N ILE A 231 8.46 5.09 1.62
CA ILE A 231 7.49 6.08 2.03
C ILE A 231 8.26 7.23 2.71
N THR A 232 8.08 8.43 2.17
CA THR A 232 8.71 9.65 2.71
C THR A 232 7.63 10.52 3.32
N SER A 233 7.82 10.92 4.57
CA SER A 233 6.91 11.84 5.24
C SER A 233 7.19 13.31 4.91
N LYS A 234 6.16 14.14 5.06
CA LYS A 234 6.24 15.59 4.84
C LYS A 234 7.25 16.28 5.74
N ARG A 235 7.84 17.35 5.20
CA ARG A 235 8.79 18.22 5.91
C ARG A 235 8.31 19.67 5.89
N GLY A 236 9.02 20.52 6.63
CA GLY A 236 8.82 21.96 6.64
C GLY A 236 8.97 22.58 5.26
N LEU A 237 8.04 23.47 4.90
CA LEU A 237 8.10 24.27 3.68
C LEU A 237 8.87 25.57 3.92
N SER A 238 9.76 25.95 3.01
CA SER A 238 10.47 27.24 3.06
C SER A 238 9.51 28.38 2.75
N LEU A 239 8.87 28.90 3.80
CA LEU A 239 7.89 29.98 3.77
C LEU A 239 8.24 31.02 4.83
N ASP A 240 7.93 32.29 4.57
CA ASP A 240 8.17 33.39 5.51
C ASP A 240 7.47 33.17 6.86
N LYS A 241 6.27 32.57 6.81
CA LYS A 241 5.42 32.23 7.96
C LYS A 241 5.13 30.73 7.97
N ALA A 242 4.82 30.20 9.15
CA ALA A 242 4.32 28.83 9.26
C ALA A 242 2.99 28.72 8.50
N LYS A 243 2.86 27.67 7.68
CA LYS A 243 1.58 27.33 7.05
C LYS A 243 0.87 26.36 7.97
N VAL A 244 -0.38 26.68 8.30
CA VAL A 244 -1.28 25.79 9.05
C VAL A 244 -2.32 25.29 8.06
N SER A 245 -2.59 23.99 8.05
CA SER A 245 -3.60 23.39 7.18
C SER A 245 -4.56 22.55 8.00
N LEU A 246 -5.86 22.78 7.79
CA LEU A 246 -6.95 21.99 8.36
C LEU A 246 -7.68 21.30 7.22
N ARG A 247 -7.81 19.98 7.32
CA ARG A 247 -8.62 19.15 6.43
C ARG A 247 -9.73 18.50 7.24
N ALA A 248 -10.94 18.55 6.71
CA ALA A 248 -12.10 17.88 7.26
C ALA A 248 -12.84 17.14 6.15
N GLN A 249 -13.31 15.93 6.43
CA GLN A 249 -14.03 15.09 5.49
C GLN A 249 -15.16 14.34 6.19
N TRP A 250 -16.32 14.30 5.54
CA TRP A 250 -17.49 13.57 5.98
C TRP A 250 -18.08 12.78 4.83
N GLY A 251 -18.57 11.59 5.12
CA GLY A 251 -19.15 10.74 4.11
C GLY A 251 -19.82 9.51 4.68
N PHE A 252 -20.14 8.60 3.77
CA PHE A 252 -20.66 7.29 4.11
C PHE A 252 -20.19 6.25 3.09
N SER A 253 -20.23 5.00 3.51
CA SER A 253 -19.87 3.82 2.75
C SER A 253 -21.09 2.92 2.56
N GLN A 254 -21.15 2.24 1.44
CA GLN A 254 -22.17 1.24 1.11
C GLN A 254 -21.55 0.10 0.30
N LEU A 255 -22.27 -1.00 0.11
CA LEU A 255 -21.82 -2.10 -0.76
C LEU A 255 -21.49 -1.60 -2.18
N ALA A 256 -20.35 -2.02 -2.75
CA ALA A 256 -19.89 -1.49 -4.03
C ALA A 256 -20.72 -1.95 -5.25
N SER A 257 -21.21 -3.19 -5.23
CA SER A 257 -22.11 -3.76 -6.23
C SER A 257 -22.85 -4.94 -5.63
N ASP A 258 -24.12 -5.06 -5.99
CA ASP A 258 -25.03 -6.17 -5.76
C ASP A 258 -25.54 -6.77 -7.08
N ASP A 259 -24.98 -6.35 -8.23
CA ASP A 259 -25.51 -6.63 -9.58
C ASP A 259 -25.58 -8.15 -9.89
N ASN A 260 -24.70 -8.94 -9.27
CA ASN A 260 -24.63 -10.39 -9.43
C ASN A 260 -25.26 -11.17 -8.27
N TRP A 261 -26.10 -10.52 -7.45
CA TRP A 261 -26.81 -11.18 -6.35
C TRP A 261 -27.91 -12.11 -6.87
N MET A 262 -27.65 -13.41 -6.82
CA MET A 262 -28.50 -14.44 -7.44
C MET A 262 -29.19 -15.35 -6.42
N MET A 263 -29.45 -14.91 -5.19
CA MET A 263 -30.08 -15.75 -4.16
C MET A 263 -31.61 -15.77 -4.29
N MET A 264 -32.24 -16.94 -4.06
CA MET A 264 -33.71 -17.06 -4.10
C MET A 264 -34.37 -16.20 -3.02
N ASN A 265 -35.45 -15.53 -3.37
CA ASN A 265 -36.38 -14.94 -2.41
C ASN A 265 -37.35 -16.00 -1.84
N THR A 266 -38.22 -15.63 -0.90
CA THR A 266 -39.12 -16.60 -0.26
C THR A 266 -40.04 -17.34 -1.23
N PRO A 267 -40.77 -16.68 -2.14
CA PRO A 267 -41.59 -17.39 -3.14
C PRO A 267 -40.78 -18.38 -3.99
N GLU A 268 -39.61 -17.98 -4.48
CA GLU A 268 -38.71 -18.81 -5.27
C GLU A 268 -38.20 -20.00 -4.45
N ARG A 269 -37.78 -19.76 -3.21
CA ARG A 269 -37.28 -20.79 -2.31
C ARG A 269 -38.36 -21.83 -2.00
N ILE A 270 -39.59 -21.40 -1.70
CA ILE A 270 -40.75 -22.29 -1.46
C ILE A 270 -41.09 -23.09 -2.72
N GLN A 271 -41.05 -22.45 -3.90
CA GLN A 271 -41.25 -23.16 -5.16
C GLN A 271 -40.19 -24.25 -5.35
N PHE A 272 -38.92 -23.91 -5.12
CA PHE A 272 -37.82 -24.84 -5.22
C PHE A 272 -38.03 -26.05 -4.30
N GLU A 273 -38.38 -25.84 -3.02
CA GLU A 273 -38.65 -26.94 -2.06
C GLU A 273 -39.75 -27.88 -2.53
N LYS A 274 -40.86 -27.33 -3.01
CA LYS A 274 -41.97 -28.13 -3.54
C LYS A 274 -41.54 -28.95 -4.76
N GLU A 275 -40.74 -28.37 -5.65
CA GLU A 275 -40.25 -29.08 -6.84
C GLU A 275 -39.27 -30.22 -6.51
N ILE A 276 -38.53 -30.15 -5.41
CA ILE A 276 -37.54 -31.16 -5.00
C ILE A 276 -38.03 -32.07 -3.87
N GLY A 277 -39.26 -31.88 -3.37
CA GLY A 277 -39.88 -32.70 -2.32
C GLY A 277 -39.41 -32.41 -0.89
N LEU A 278 -39.01 -31.17 -0.59
CA LEU A 278 -38.68 -30.68 0.76
C LEU A 278 -39.88 -30.01 1.47
N ASP A 279 -41.11 -30.37 1.08
CA ASP A 279 -42.37 -29.76 1.53
C ASP A 279 -42.99 -30.42 2.77
N SER A 280 -42.48 -31.58 3.19
CA SER A 280 -43.01 -32.32 4.34
C SER A 280 -42.88 -31.55 5.66
N GLY A 281 -44.01 -31.26 6.30
CA GLY A 281 -44.06 -30.63 7.63
C GLY A 281 -43.92 -29.10 7.65
N GLN A 282 -43.88 -28.44 6.48
CA GLN A 282 -43.79 -26.97 6.39
C GLN A 282 -45.16 -26.29 6.23
N ASP A 283 -45.42 -25.21 6.97
CA ASP A 283 -46.57 -24.33 6.73
C ASP A 283 -46.19 -23.18 5.80
N TYR A 284 -46.29 -23.41 4.49
CA TYR A 284 -45.97 -22.39 3.49
C TYR A 284 -46.90 -21.19 3.48
N ASN A 285 -48.11 -21.27 4.07
CA ASN A 285 -48.98 -20.10 4.21
C ASN A 285 -48.47 -19.14 5.28
N LEU A 286 -47.71 -19.65 6.24
CA LEU A 286 -47.03 -18.85 7.26
C LEU A 286 -45.69 -18.33 6.73
N LEU A 287 -44.84 -19.21 6.16
CA LEU A 287 -43.51 -18.85 5.69
C LEU A 287 -43.53 -17.80 4.56
N SER A 288 -44.50 -17.89 3.64
CA SER A 288 -44.66 -16.92 2.54
C SER A 288 -44.97 -15.49 2.98
N ARG A 289 -45.22 -15.24 4.28
CA ARG A 289 -45.44 -13.90 4.83
C ARG A 289 -44.15 -13.16 5.17
N VAL A 290 -43.01 -13.83 5.10
CA VAL A 290 -41.69 -13.30 5.43
C VAL A 290 -40.80 -13.42 4.20
N ASP A 291 -40.22 -12.31 3.74
CA ASP A 291 -39.30 -12.28 2.61
C ASP A 291 -38.16 -11.30 2.94
N VAL A 292 -37.09 -11.84 3.49
CA VAL A 292 -35.92 -11.15 4.01
C VAL A 292 -34.80 -11.29 2.99
N ASN A 293 -34.27 -10.13 2.57
CA ASN A 293 -33.02 -10.09 1.84
C ASN A 293 -31.87 -9.98 2.84
N TRP A 294 -31.22 -11.10 3.14
CA TRP A 294 -30.14 -11.14 4.11
C TRP A 294 -28.91 -10.30 3.72
N LEU A 295 -28.75 -9.92 2.46
CA LEU A 295 -27.75 -8.94 2.04
C LEU A 295 -27.98 -7.58 2.72
N ASP A 296 -29.23 -7.13 2.79
CA ASP A 296 -29.61 -5.82 3.33
C ASP A 296 -29.59 -5.81 4.88
N GLU A 297 -29.76 -6.98 5.51
CA GLU A 297 -29.68 -7.12 6.96
C GLU A 297 -28.23 -7.12 7.48
N VAL A 298 -27.32 -7.66 6.66
CA VAL A 298 -25.89 -7.77 7.00
C VAL A 298 -25.13 -6.51 6.64
N PHE A 299 -25.42 -5.90 5.48
CA PHE A 299 -24.69 -4.74 4.98
C PHE A 299 -25.47 -3.44 5.17
N ASN A 300 -24.82 -2.47 5.80
CA ASN A 300 -25.26 -1.11 5.97
C ASN A 300 -25.10 -0.32 4.66
N ASP A 301 -26.17 0.33 4.22
CA ASP A 301 -26.22 1.18 3.02
C ASP A 301 -25.69 2.60 3.26
N ARG A 302 -25.40 2.97 4.52
CA ARG A 302 -24.98 4.31 4.94
C ARG A 302 -24.03 4.27 6.14
N ALA A 303 -23.00 3.42 6.09
CA ALA A 303 -22.00 3.34 7.16
C ALA A 303 -21.18 4.65 7.23
N PRO A 304 -21.23 5.43 8.33
CA PRO A 304 -20.62 6.75 8.38
C PRO A 304 -19.08 6.72 8.31
N LEU A 305 -18.52 7.77 7.72
CA LEU A 305 -17.07 8.00 7.62
C LEU A 305 -16.74 9.46 7.94
N GLN A 306 -15.74 9.68 8.77
CA GLN A 306 -15.23 11.01 9.09
C GLN A 306 -13.72 11.04 9.30
N SER A 307 -13.10 12.14 8.87
CA SER A 307 -11.67 12.38 9.01
C SER A 307 -11.39 13.86 9.28
N TYR A 308 -10.53 14.15 10.25
CA TYR A 308 -10.02 15.49 10.52
C TYR A 308 -8.51 15.45 10.70
N GLU A 309 -7.82 16.37 10.04
CA GLU A 309 -6.36 16.49 10.13
C GLU A 309 -5.96 17.96 10.27
N LEU A 310 -5.07 18.23 11.21
CA LEU A 310 -4.45 19.53 11.42
C LEU A 310 -2.94 19.36 11.28
N SER A 311 -2.31 20.17 10.42
CA SER A 311 -0.86 20.18 10.24
C SER A 311 -0.28 21.59 10.26
N VAL A 312 0.97 21.68 10.69
CA VAL A 312 1.76 22.90 10.74
C VAL A 312 3.15 22.61 10.19
N ASN A 313 3.58 23.37 9.19
CA ASN A 313 4.91 23.21 8.62
C ASN A 313 5.62 24.54 8.38
N ARG A 314 6.95 24.53 8.59
CA ARG A 314 7.84 25.67 8.34
C ARG A 314 9.28 25.21 8.20
N ALA A 315 10.01 25.82 7.29
CA ALA A 315 11.46 25.74 7.19
C ALA A 315 12.07 27.14 7.21
N THR A 316 13.08 27.30 8.05
CA THR A 316 13.98 28.45 8.18
C THR A 316 15.40 27.99 7.87
N ASP A 317 16.37 28.89 7.83
CA ASP A 317 17.78 28.53 7.55
C ASP A 317 18.34 27.47 8.51
N ARG A 318 17.91 27.48 9.77
CA ARG A 318 18.42 26.59 10.84
C ARG A 318 17.43 25.55 11.36
N LEU A 319 16.13 25.77 11.23
CA LEU A 319 15.08 24.89 11.75
C LEU A 319 14.10 24.54 10.64
N ASN A 320 13.86 23.25 10.44
CA ASN A 320 12.82 22.71 9.59
C ASN A 320 11.92 21.81 10.44
N TYR A 321 10.59 22.03 10.44
CA TYR A 321 9.66 21.17 11.16
C TYR A 321 8.34 20.96 10.42
N TYR A 322 7.73 19.81 10.69
CA TYR A 322 6.37 19.43 10.33
C TYR A 322 5.73 18.74 11.53
N VAL A 323 4.57 19.23 11.98
CA VAL A 323 3.79 18.62 13.07
C VAL A 323 2.37 18.44 12.59
N SER A 324 1.79 17.27 12.79
CA SER A 324 0.41 16.98 12.47
C SER A 324 -0.28 16.15 13.54
N GLY A 325 -1.60 16.24 13.57
CA GLY A 325 -2.47 15.37 14.33
C GLY A 325 -3.76 15.12 13.57
N GLY A 326 -4.27 13.90 13.70
CA GLY A 326 -5.45 13.47 12.96
C GLY A 326 -6.34 12.51 13.75
N PHE A 327 -7.61 12.51 13.36
CA PHE A 327 -8.65 11.58 13.80
C PHE A 327 -9.35 11.01 12.58
N TYR A 328 -9.49 9.69 12.54
CA TYR A 328 -10.21 8.95 11.51
C TYR A 328 -11.17 7.97 12.18
N ASP A 329 -12.41 7.93 11.71
CA ASP A 329 -13.46 7.06 12.24
C ASP A 329 -14.34 6.62 11.08
N GLN A 330 -14.42 5.30 10.89
CA GLN A 330 -15.16 4.67 9.82
C GLN A 330 -15.88 3.44 10.37
N ASP A 331 -17.20 3.43 10.19
CA ASP A 331 -17.99 2.22 10.33
C ASP A 331 -17.81 1.38 9.06
N GLY A 332 -17.60 0.08 9.22
CA GLY A 332 -17.65 -0.86 8.11
C GLY A 332 -19.07 -1.04 7.60
N ILE A 333 -19.19 -1.51 6.36
CA ILE A 333 -20.50 -1.83 5.78
C ILE A 333 -21.10 -3.09 6.40
N ALA A 334 -20.32 -4.08 6.82
CA ALA A 334 -20.87 -5.24 7.55
C ALA A 334 -21.11 -4.91 9.03
N GLN A 335 -22.11 -5.56 9.65
CA GLN A 335 -22.39 -5.46 11.08
C GLN A 335 -21.12 -5.64 11.95
N ASN A 336 -21.04 -4.95 13.08
CA ASN A 336 -19.94 -5.00 14.08
C ASN A 336 -18.51 -4.76 13.53
N SER A 337 -18.39 -4.14 12.36
CA SER A 337 -17.12 -3.67 11.78
C SER A 337 -16.95 -2.18 12.06
N THR A 338 -15.91 -1.79 12.80
CA THR A 338 -15.59 -0.39 13.10
C THR A 338 -14.08 -0.19 13.14
N PHE A 339 -13.61 0.97 12.67
CA PHE A 339 -12.20 1.34 12.71
C PHE A 339 -12.04 2.79 13.14
N ARG A 340 -11.28 2.99 14.22
CA ARG A 340 -10.92 4.32 14.74
C ARG A 340 -9.43 4.46 14.89
N ARG A 341 -8.91 5.62 14.49
CA ARG A 341 -7.49 5.97 14.60
C ARG A 341 -7.30 7.39 15.08
N TYR A 342 -6.39 7.55 16.02
CA TYR A 342 -5.80 8.82 16.42
C TYR A 342 -4.33 8.77 16.07
N ASN A 343 -3.81 9.78 15.38
CA ASN A 343 -2.40 9.84 15.03
C ASN A 343 -1.80 11.21 15.34
N LEU A 344 -0.49 11.18 15.60
CA LEU A 344 0.34 12.35 15.82
C LEU A 344 1.67 12.12 15.10
N ARG A 345 2.14 13.12 14.37
CA ARG A 345 3.48 13.10 13.77
C ARG A 345 4.24 14.37 14.11
N ALA A 346 5.52 14.21 14.39
CA ALA A 346 6.47 15.29 14.62
C ALA A 346 7.78 14.97 13.91
N ASN A 347 8.05 15.74 12.85
CA ASN A 347 9.31 15.75 12.14
C ASN A 347 10.02 17.08 12.43
N ALA A 348 11.27 17.02 12.86
CA ALA A 348 12.06 18.22 13.16
C ALA A 348 13.53 18.00 12.81
N GLU A 349 14.12 18.99 12.14
CA GLU A 349 15.54 19.01 11.82
C GLU A 349 16.13 20.37 12.22
N VAL A 350 17.25 20.33 12.94
CA VAL A 350 17.97 21.51 13.42
C VAL A 350 19.40 21.46 12.89
N LYS A 351 19.78 22.48 12.13
CA LYS A 351 21.19 22.77 11.81
C LYS A 351 21.81 23.47 13.02
N ALA A 352 22.30 22.67 13.97
CA ALA A 352 22.95 23.15 15.19
C ALA A 352 24.22 23.95 14.88
N SER A 353 24.91 23.59 13.79
CA SER A 353 26.04 24.33 13.23
C SER A 353 26.14 24.08 11.72
N ASN A 354 27.12 24.70 11.05
CA ASN A 354 27.40 24.39 9.63
C ASN A 354 27.88 22.96 9.41
N TRP A 355 28.42 22.31 10.46
CA TRP A 355 28.96 20.95 10.39
C TRP A 355 28.07 19.90 11.06
N LEU A 356 26.99 20.30 11.75
CA LEU A 356 26.12 19.41 12.51
C LEU A 356 24.65 19.71 12.25
N LYS A 357 23.93 18.71 11.76
CA LYS A 357 22.47 18.67 11.67
C LYS A 357 21.95 17.51 12.51
N ILE A 358 20.97 17.75 13.36
CA ILE A 358 20.30 16.73 14.17
C ILE A 358 18.83 16.73 13.78
N GLY A 359 18.19 15.58 13.73
CA GLY A 359 16.76 15.52 13.48
C GLY A 359 16.07 14.32 14.08
N THR A 360 14.74 14.40 14.11
CA THR A 360 13.85 13.34 14.54
C THR A 360 12.65 13.24 13.59
N ASN A 361 12.21 12.02 13.31
CA ASN A 361 10.96 11.72 12.63
C ASN A 361 10.17 10.77 13.53
N THR A 362 9.13 11.27 14.17
CA THR A 362 8.37 10.54 15.19
C THR A 362 6.90 10.47 14.80
N MET A 363 6.34 9.27 14.86
CA MET A 363 4.93 8.98 14.65
C MET A 363 4.39 8.20 15.87
N MET A 364 3.21 8.58 16.33
CA MET A 364 2.45 7.89 17.36
C MET A 364 1.04 7.64 16.85
N ALA A 365 0.49 6.45 17.09
CA ALA A 365 -0.90 6.15 16.77
C ALA A 365 -1.57 5.29 17.84
N TYR A 366 -2.87 5.51 18.03
CA TYR A 366 -3.77 4.64 18.79
C TYR A 366 -4.91 4.22 17.88
N GLU A 367 -5.16 2.92 17.82
CA GLU A 367 -6.23 2.32 17.02
C GLU A 367 -7.16 1.49 17.89
N GLU A 368 -8.45 1.54 17.54
CA GLU A 368 -9.49 0.69 18.09
C GLU A 368 -10.28 0.07 16.94
N VAL A 369 -10.39 -1.25 16.95
CA VAL A 369 -10.97 -2.02 15.85
C VAL A 369 -11.93 -3.08 16.39
N ALA A 370 -13.10 -3.15 15.78
CA ALA A 370 -13.96 -4.34 15.81
C ALA A 370 -14.07 -4.84 14.36
N GLN A 371 -13.86 -6.14 14.14
CA GLN A 371 -13.86 -6.72 12.79
C GLN A 371 -15.07 -7.62 12.60
N ALA A 372 -15.67 -7.58 11.41
CA ALA A 372 -16.64 -8.60 11.01
C ALA A 372 -15.90 -9.91 10.67
N GLU A 373 -16.53 -11.05 10.98
CA GLU A 373 -16.03 -12.36 10.57
C GLU A 373 -16.22 -12.55 9.05
N GLU A 374 -15.14 -12.88 8.34
CA GLU A 374 -15.12 -13.16 6.90
C GLU A 374 -14.27 -14.40 6.61
N GLY A 375 -14.43 -15.00 5.42
CA GLY A 375 -13.62 -16.14 5.00
C GLY A 375 -14.08 -17.52 5.49
N GLU A 376 -15.01 -17.56 6.46
CA GLU A 376 -15.55 -18.78 7.04
C GLU A 376 -16.95 -19.08 6.50
N MET A 377 -17.17 -20.31 6.02
CA MET A 377 -18.45 -20.77 5.44
C MET A 377 -19.44 -21.22 6.52
N ALA A 378 -19.70 -20.36 7.50
CA ALA A 378 -20.59 -20.65 8.62
C ALA A 378 -21.75 -19.64 8.69
N LEU A 379 -22.96 -20.16 8.93
CA LEU A 379 -24.22 -19.41 8.96
C LEU A 379 -24.25 -18.24 9.96
N TYR A 380 -23.50 -18.35 11.05
CA TYR A 380 -23.42 -17.32 12.09
C TYR A 380 -22.50 -16.15 11.73
N THR A 381 -21.66 -16.30 10.70
CA THR A 381 -20.82 -15.21 10.21
C THR A 381 -21.67 -14.29 9.33
N PRO A 382 -21.48 -12.97 9.38
CA PRO A 382 -22.31 -12.02 8.64
C PRO A 382 -22.22 -12.26 7.13
N ILE A 383 -21.00 -12.41 6.59
CA ILE A 383 -20.79 -12.50 5.14
C ILE A 383 -21.40 -13.79 4.57
N SER A 384 -21.17 -14.95 5.19
CA SER A 384 -21.80 -16.20 4.75
C SER A 384 -23.30 -16.22 5.05
N GLY A 385 -23.72 -15.66 6.18
CA GLY A 385 -25.12 -15.51 6.56
C GLY A 385 -25.94 -14.77 5.51
N SER A 386 -25.37 -13.72 4.90
CA SER A 386 -26.01 -12.97 3.82
C SER A 386 -26.47 -13.86 2.66
N ARG A 387 -25.68 -14.89 2.33
CA ARG A 387 -25.94 -15.82 1.22
C ARG A 387 -26.80 -17.00 1.66
N PHE A 388 -26.43 -17.66 2.75
CA PHE A 388 -26.94 -19.00 3.07
C PHE A 388 -28.17 -19.02 3.97
N MET A 389 -28.51 -17.91 4.63
CA MET A 389 -29.74 -17.82 5.42
C MET A 389 -30.99 -17.87 4.54
N LEU A 390 -32.01 -18.62 4.98
CA LEU A 390 -33.28 -18.70 4.25
C LEU A 390 -34.03 -17.36 4.30
N PRO A 391 -34.67 -16.96 3.18
CA PRO A 391 -35.33 -15.66 3.06
C PRO A 391 -36.58 -15.54 3.96
N TYR A 392 -37.14 -16.64 4.46
CA TYR A 392 -38.26 -16.60 5.41
C TYR A 392 -37.84 -16.70 6.88
N TRP A 393 -36.54 -16.63 7.19
CA TRP A 393 -36.04 -16.47 8.56
C TRP A 393 -35.89 -14.99 8.88
N ASN A 394 -36.71 -14.49 9.81
CA ASN A 394 -36.66 -13.08 10.18
C ASN A 394 -35.64 -12.86 11.31
N PRO A 395 -34.63 -11.98 11.13
CA PRO A 395 -33.69 -11.62 12.19
C PRO A 395 -34.33 -10.76 13.30
N TYR A 396 -35.57 -10.30 13.12
CA TYR A 396 -36.30 -9.45 14.06
C TYR A 396 -37.69 -9.98 14.40
N ASN A 397 -38.13 -9.65 15.61
CA ASN A 397 -39.49 -9.80 16.08
C ASN A 397 -40.42 -8.72 15.51
N LYS A 398 -41.73 -8.91 15.67
CA LYS A 398 -42.76 -7.95 15.22
C LYS A 398 -42.66 -6.57 15.88
N ASP A 399 -42.05 -6.50 17.06
CA ASP A 399 -41.80 -5.25 17.79
C ASP A 399 -40.46 -4.58 17.41
N GLY A 400 -39.69 -5.19 16.51
CA GLY A 400 -38.38 -4.72 16.07
C GLY A 400 -37.20 -5.16 16.93
N SER A 401 -37.43 -5.91 18.01
CA SER A 401 -36.34 -6.54 18.78
C SER A 401 -35.66 -7.64 17.98
N LEU A 402 -34.39 -7.95 18.26
CA LEU A 402 -33.68 -9.04 17.57
C LEU A 402 -34.31 -10.39 17.93
N ALA A 403 -34.61 -11.19 16.91
CA ALA A 403 -35.05 -12.57 17.09
C ALA A 403 -33.89 -13.37 17.70
N SER A 404 -34.18 -14.04 18.81
CA SER A 404 -33.19 -14.62 19.69
C SER A 404 -33.46 -16.10 19.96
N GLN A 405 -32.40 -16.87 20.15
CA GLN A 405 -32.55 -18.23 20.68
C GLN A 405 -32.88 -18.24 22.18
N ASN A 406 -32.54 -17.16 22.90
CA ASN A 406 -32.73 -17.08 24.35
C ASN A 406 -34.20 -17.08 24.75
N ASP A 407 -35.05 -16.44 23.95
CA ASP A 407 -36.50 -16.32 24.18
C ASP A 407 -37.32 -17.22 23.23
N GLY A 408 -36.64 -18.01 22.39
CA GLY A 408 -37.26 -18.93 21.44
C GLY A 408 -37.92 -18.25 20.24
N THR A 409 -37.64 -16.97 19.99
CA THR A 409 -38.22 -16.22 18.87
C THR A 409 -37.49 -16.45 17.53
N TRP A 410 -36.23 -16.86 17.56
CA TRP A 410 -35.50 -17.27 16.37
C TRP A 410 -36.03 -18.60 15.83
N THR A 411 -36.52 -18.57 14.59
CA THR A 411 -37.14 -19.72 13.90
C THR A 411 -36.24 -20.37 12.84
N GLY A 412 -35.02 -19.83 12.67
CA GLY A 412 -34.05 -20.33 11.69
C GLY A 412 -33.21 -21.51 12.21
N THR A 413 -32.53 -22.18 11.28
CA THR A 413 -31.54 -23.22 11.65
C THR A 413 -30.18 -22.56 11.90
N GLY A 414 -29.51 -22.94 12.99
CA GLY A 414 -28.26 -22.29 13.42
C GLY A 414 -28.53 -21.02 14.23
N GLN A 415 -27.61 -20.06 14.18
CA GLN A 415 -27.68 -18.80 14.93
C GLN A 415 -28.10 -17.64 14.02
N ASN A 416 -28.84 -16.68 14.57
CA ASN A 416 -28.99 -15.38 13.95
C ASN A 416 -27.60 -14.71 13.96
N PRO A 417 -26.99 -14.40 12.80
CA PRO A 417 -25.63 -13.85 12.73
C PRO A 417 -25.51 -12.51 13.46
N ILE A 418 -26.56 -11.69 13.44
CA ILE A 418 -26.59 -10.38 14.11
C ILE A 418 -26.59 -10.57 15.64
N GLU A 419 -27.36 -11.54 16.14
CA GLU A 419 -27.36 -11.91 17.55
C GLU A 419 -26.01 -12.51 17.99
N TRP A 420 -25.43 -13.40 17.16
CA TRP A 420 -24.16 -14.06 17.45
C TRP A 420 -23.05 -13.05 17.69
N MET A 421 -22.92 -12.05 16.83
CA MET A 421 -21.88 -11.03 16.91
C MET A 421 -22.03 -10.14 18.15
N ASN A 422 -23.28 -9.80 18.51
CA ASN A 422 -23.57 -9.06 19.75
C ASN A 422 -23.23 -9.87 21.01
N ASN A 423 -23.36 -11.21 20.93
CA ASN A 423 -23.07 -12.09 22.05
C ASN A 423 -21.61 -12.54 22.14
N ASN A 424 -20.84 -12.41 21.05
CA ASN A 424 -19.45 -12.83 20.94
C ASN A 424 -18.51 -11.70 20.46
N PRO A 425 -18.49 -10.52 21.10
CA PRO A 425 -17.70 -9.41 20.60
C PRO A 425 -16.19 -9.66 20.75
N VAL A 426 -15.43 -9.22 19.76
CA VAL A 426 -13.97 -9.20 19.77
C VAL A 426 -13.48 -7.79 19.47
N ASN A 427 -12.78 -7.18 20.43
CA ASN A 427 -12.26 -5.82 20.31
C ASN A 427 -10.74 -5.83 20.32
N HIS A 428 -10.13 -5.12 19.37
CA HIS A 428 -8.68 -4.96 19.26
C HIS A 428 -8.28 -3.53 19.57
N LYS A 429 -7.16 -3.37 20.27
CA LYS A 429 -6.52 -2.07 20.51
C LYS A 429 -5.06 -2.15 20.18
N LYS A 430 -4.53 -1.10 19.55
CA LYS A 430 -3.12 -1.02 19.17
C LYS A 430 -2.54 0.35 19.50
N TYR A 431 -1.35 0.33 20.08
CA TYR A 431 -0.52 1.51 20.33
C TYR A 431 0.75 1.37 19.51
N LYS A 432 1.01 2.35 18.64
CA LYS A 432 2.18 2.34 17.75
C LYS A 432 3.05 3.55 18.05
N LEU A 433 4.36 3.34 18.16
CA LEU A 433 5.38 4.37 18.20
C LEU A 433 6.45 4.01 17.18
N LEU A 434 6.67 4.87 16.19
CA LEU A 434 7.81 4.80 15.29
C LEU A 434 8.61 6.08 15.46
N SER A 435 9.85 5.98 15.93
CA SER A 435 10.71 7.14 16.17
C SER A 435 12.09 6.90 15.55
N THR A 436 12.52 7.84 14.73
CA THR A 436 13.85 7.86 14.13
C THR A 436 14.59 9.10 14.59
N VAL A 437 15.74 8.94 15.24
CA VAL A 437 16.62 10.05 15.62
C VAL A 437 17.91 9.93 14.83
N PHE A 438 18.42 11.04 14.29
CA PHE A 438 19.66 11.02 13.53
C PHE A 438 20.53 12.25 13.78
N ALA A 439 21.82 12.06 13.57
CA ALA A 439 22.82 13.12 13.51
C ALA A 439 23.61 13.01 12.19
N GLU A 440 23.75 14.13 11.51
CA GLU A 440 24.50 14.29 10.27
C GLU A 440 25.64 15.28 10.50
N LEU A 441 26.85 14.79 10.25
CA LEU A 441 28.11 15.48 10.46
C LEU A 441 28.74 15.77 9.10
N THR A 442 29.23 16.98 8.88
CA THR A 442 30.06 17.33 7.72
C THR A 442 31.47 17.73 8.17
N PRO A 443 32.31 16.75 8.56
CA PRO A 443 33.61 17.03 9.19
C PRO A 443 34.59 17.73 8.24
N ILE A 444 34.49 17.41 6.95
CA ILE A 444 35.22 18.08 5.86
C ILE A 444 34.25 18.39 4.73
N LYS A 445 34.61 19.33 3.87
CA LYS A 445 33.80 19.71 2.70
C LYS A 445 33.50 18.47 1.85
N ASN A 446 32.24 18.33 1.44
CA ASN A 446 31.69 17.24 0.63
C ASN A 446 31.68 15.83 1.28
N MET A 447 32.07 15.69 2.54
CA MET A 447 31.87 14.47 3.32
C MET A 447 30.67 14.64 4.24
N THR A 448 29.78 13.66 4.26
CA THR A 448 28.61 13.61 5.14
C THR A 448 28.61 12.27 5.86
N VAL A 449 28.70 12.28 7.18
CA VAL A 449 28.55 11.10 8.03
C VAL A 449 27.21 11.18 8.71
N ARG A 450 26.33 10.19 8.51
CA ARG A 450 25.00 10.15 9.11
C ARG A 450 24.87 8.91 9.97
N ALA A 451 24.61 9.12 11.26
CA ALA A 451 24.22 8.09 12.22
C ALA A 451 22.72 8.22 12.50
N GLN A 452 22.00 7.11 12.41
CA GLN A 452 20.55 7.03 12.60
C GLN A 452 20.23 5.88 13.56
N PHE A 453 19.34 6.14 14.50
CA PHE A 453 18.73 5.16 15.38
C PHE A 453 17.22 5.18 15.16
N GLY A 454 16.63 4.03 14.88
CA GLY A 454 15.20 3.83 14.70
C GLY A 454 14.66 2.87 15.77
N ALA A 455 13.53 3.24 16.38
CA ALA A 455 12.76 2.38 17.25
C ALA A 455 11.33 2.28 16.72
N ASP A 456 10.93 1.07 16.36
CA ASP A 456 9.57 0.72 16.00
C ASP A 456 8.96 -0.18 17.08
N TYR A 457 7.95 0.33 17.78
CA TYR A 457 7.27 -0.34 18.88
C TYR A 457 5.77 -0.43 18.62
N ALA A 458 5.21 -1.63 18.76
CA ALA A 458 3.77 -1.84 18.73
C ALA A 458 3.33 -2.68 19.93
N HIS A 459 2.34 -2.17 20.67
CA HIS A 459 1.62 -2.92 21.70
C HIS A 459 0.20 -3.18 21.20
N SER A 460 -0.18 -4.45 21.11
CA SER A 460 -1.51 -4.86 20.66
C SER A 460 -2.21 -5.68 21.74
N THR A 461 -3.52 -5.47 21.88
CA THR A 461 -4.37 -6.26 22.78
C THR A 461 -5.64 -6.68 22.07
N ALA A 462 -6.15 -7.85 22.41
CA ALA A 462 -7.50 -8.26 22.05
C ALA A 462 -8.29 -8.63 23.29
N PHE A 463 -9.59 -8.31 23.26
CA PHE A 463 -10.55 -8.77 24.24
C PHE A 463 -11.68 -9.51 23.55
N MET A 464 -11.77 -10.80 23.83
CA MET A 464 -12.80 -11.68 23.32
C MET A 464 -13.76 -11.96 24.45
N GLN A 465 -15.06 -11.87 24.19
CA GLN A 465 -16.09 -12.21 25.16
C GLN A 465 -17.11 -13.12 24.50
N SER A 466 -17.70 -14.00 25.30
CA SER A 466 -18.90 -14.75 24.93
C SER A 466 -19.82 -14.74 26.15
N PHE A 467 -20.97 -14.08 26.04
CA PHE A 467 -21.81 -13.80 27.19
C PHE A 467 -22.53 -15.05 27.74
N PRO A 468 -22.52 -15.29 29.06
CA PRO A 468 -23.23 -16.42 29.65
C PRO A 468 -24.75 -16.38 29.50
N SER A 469 -25.35 -15.20 29.38
CA SER A 469 -26.80 -15.09 29.12
C SER A 469 -27.22 -15.67 27.77
N TYR A 470 -26.27 -15.83 26.83
CA TYR A 470 -26.57 -16.49 25.57
C TYR A 470 -26.79 -17.98 25.80
N ILE A 471 -27.98 -18.48 25.46
CA ILE A 471 -28.47 -19.81 25.82
C ILE A 471 -27.57 -20.93 25.29
N ILE A 472 -26.91 -20.71 24.16
CA ILE A 472 -25.94 -21.63 23.54
C ILE A 472 -24.73 -21.85 24.46
N ASN A 473 -24.39 -20.86 25.27
CA ASN A 473 -23.32 -20.95 26.26
C ASN A 473 -23.76 -21.67 27.54
N ASN A 474 -25.05 -22.02 27.70
CA ASN A 474 -25.58 -22.76 28.84
C ASN A 474 -25.19 -22.14 30.19
N SER A 475 -25.39 -20.82 30.33
CA SER A 475 -24.97 -20.02 31.51
C SER A 475 -23.46 -20.08 31.82
N SER A 476 -22.64 -20.48 30.85
CA SER A 476 -21.19 -20.64 30.95
C SER A 476 -20.49 -19.89 29.81
N GLY A 477 -20.29 -18.60 30.02
CA GLY A 477 -19.60 -17.74 29.08
C GLY A 477 -18.09 -18.02 29.01
N SER A 478 -17.44 -17.28 28.13
CA SER A 478 -15.98 -17.28 28.01
C SER A 478 -15.42 -15.86 27.90
N ALA A 479 -14.17 -15.70 28.32
CA ALA A 479 -13.45 -14.44 28.19
C ALA A 479 -12.01 -14.73 27.78
N GLY A 480 -11.52 -14.04 26.75
CA GLY A 480 -10.17 -14.14 26.24
C GLY A 480 -9.45 -12.80 26.30
N ARG A 481 -8.21 -12.78 26.79
CA ARG A 481 -7.31 -11.63 26.70
C ARG A 481 -6.07 -12.05 25.96
N SER A 482 -5.66 -11.25 24.99
CA SER A 482 -4.31 -11.33 24.43
C SER A 482 -3.59 -10.01 24.58
N SER A 483 -2.27 -10.09 24.70
CA SER A 483 -1.37 -8.96 24.70
C SER A 483 -0.10 -9.35 23.96
N SER A 484 0.38 -8.49 23.08
CA SER A 484 1.62 -8.68 22.35
C SER A 484 2.38 -7.38 22.22
N ASP A 485 3.69 -7.48 22.41
CA ASP A 485 4.67 -6.43 22.20
C ASP A 485 5.57 -6.83 21.03
N ILE A 486 5.78 -5.89 20.12
CA ILE A 486 6.77 -5.98 19.06
C ILE A 486 7.71 -4.79 19.21
N LEU A 487 9.00 -5.05 19.28
CA LEU A 487 10.05 -4.05 19.26
C LEU A 487 11.06 -4.39 18.17
N ASN A 488 11.23 -3.45 17.24
CA ASN A 488 12.24 -3.53 16.19
C ASN A 488 13.16 -2.31 16.31
N LEU A 489 14.43 -2.57 16.62
CA LEU A 489 15.47 -1.55 16.73
C LEU A 489 16.35 -1.60 15.49
N THR A 490 16.65 -0.44 14.92
CA THR A 490 17.51 -0.32 13.74
C THR A 490 18.58 0.73 13.99
N GLU A 491 19.83 0.36 13.73
CA GLU A 491 20.98 1.26 13.75
C GLU A 491 21.60 1.33 12.37
N THR A 492 21.81 2.54 11.86
CA THR A 492 22.45 2.75 10.56
C THR A 492 23.49 3.85 10.66
N VAL A 493 24.71 3.55 10.21
CA VAL A 493 25.77 4.56 10.10
C VAL A 493 26.29 4.54 8.67
N THR A 494 26.30 5.72 8.05
CA THR A 494 26.75 5.91 6.67
C THR A 494 27.77 7.03 6.58
N ALA A 495 28.74 6.89 5.68
CA ALA A 495 29.70 7.91 5.30
C ALA A 495 29.63 8.09 3.78
N ASN A 496 29.23 9.29 3.36
CA ASN A 496 29.11 9.66 1.95
C ASN A 496 30.17 10.71 1.60
N TYR A 497 30.91 10.52 0.51
CA TYR A 497 31.90 11.46 0.02
C TYR A 497 31.65 11.79 -1.45
N ARG A 498 31.45 13.08 -1.73
CA ARG A 498 31.27 13.61 -3.10
C ARG A 498 32.55 14.27 -3.57
N TRP A 499 33.01 13.88 -4.74
CA TRP A 499 34.19 14.44 -5.36
C TRP A 499 33.88 14.81 -6.81
N ALA A 500 34.34 15.96 -7.27
CA ALA A 500 34.24 16.37 -8.65
C ALA A 500 35.64 16.73 -9.16
N LEU A 501 35.97 16.24 -10.35
CA LEU A 501 37.20 16.58 -11.07
C LEU A 501 36.80 17.49 -12.24
N ASN A 502 37.09 18.78 -12.10
CA ASN A 502 36.51 19.84 -12.94
C ASN A 502 34.97 19.85 -12.86
N ASP A 503 34.31 20.50 -13.82
CA ASP A 503 32.84 20.49 -13.94
C ASP A 503 32.33 19.31 -14.79
N ASP A 504 33.23 18.46 -15.30
CA ASP A 504 32.90 17.39 -16.25
C ASP A 504 32.74 16.00 -15.59
N HIS A 505 33.43 15.75 -14.46
CA HIS A 505 33.43 14.45 -13.80
C HIS A 505 32.93 14.58 -12.36
N SER A 506 31.92 13.81 -11.99
CA SER A 506 31.39 13.73 -10.64
C SER A 506 31.43 12.29 -10.14
N PHE A 507 31.91 12.10 -8.92
CA PHE A 507 31.97 10.85 -8.20
C PHE A 507 31.22 10.96 -6.87
N ASN A 508 30.54 9.90 -6.48
CA ASN A 508 29.94 9.80 -5.16
C ASN A 508 30.16 8.40 -4.59
N PHE A 509 30.75 8.34 -3.40
CA PHE A 509 31.04 7.10 -2.69
C PHE A 509 30.27 7.06 -1.38
N LEU A 510 29.55 5.97 -1.14
CA LEU A 510 28.79 5.73 0.07
C LEU A 510 29.25 4.42 0.70
N LEU A 511 29.66 4.47 1.96
CA LEU A 511 29.96 3.31 2.79
C LEU A 511 28.98 3.30 3.96
N GLY A 512 28.46 2.13 4.33
CA GLY A 512 27.58 2.05 5.49
C GLY A 512 27.53 0.68 6.15
N GLN A 513 27.02 0.70 7.37
CA GLN A 513 26.63 -0.47 8.14
C GLN A 513 25.19 -0.34 8.62
N GLU A 514 24.52 -1.48 8.80
CA GLU A 514 23.17 -1.56 9.36
C GLU A 514 23.06 -2.74 10.32
N GLY A 515 22.45 -2.51 11.48
CA GLY A 515 22.07 -3.52 12.46
C GLY A 515 20.57 -3.47 12.72
N VAL A 516 19.92 -4.63 12.79
CA VAL A 516 18.49 -4.77 13.13
C VAL A 516 18.35 -5.80 14.25
N ASP A 517 17.61 -5.46 15.30
CA ASP A 517 17.21 -6.40 16.37
C ASP A 517 15.68 -6.36 16.49
N TYR A 518 15.04 -7.49 16.17
CA TYR A 518 13.60 -7.65 16.26
C TYR A 518 13.25 -8.62 17.38
N ARG A 519 12.26 -8.24 18.19
CA ARG A 519 11.67 -9.08 19.22
C ARG A 519 10.16 -8.95 19.20
N SER A 520 9.48 -10.09 19.28
CA SER A 520 8.05 -10.18 19.51
C SER A 520 7.80 -11.08 20.69
N THR A 521 7.00 -10.62 21.63
CA THR A 521 6.52 -11.39 22.78
C THR A 521 5.02 -11.24 22.86
N GLY A 522 4.32 -12.27 23.29
CA GLY A 522 2.90 -12.15 23.50
C GLY A 522 2.32 -13.38 24.15
N PHE A 523 1.16 -13.18 24.77
CA PHE A 523 0.41 -14.26 25.39
C PHE A 523 -1.07 -14.11 25.09
N GLN A 524 -1.79 -15.22 25.19
CA GLN A 524 -3.25 -15.26 25.19
C GLN A 524 -3.71 -16.18 26.31
N VAL A 525 -4.75 -15.76 27.03
CA VAL A 525 -5.46 -16.61 28.00
C VAL A 525 -6.94 -16.53 27.71
N VAL A 526 -7.59 -17.69 27.60
CA VAL A 526 -9.04 -17.82 27.47
C VAL A 526 -9.57 -18.62 28.65
N THR A 527 -10.44 -18.03 29.47
CA THR A 527 -11.11 -18.72 30.57
C THR A 527 -12.57 -19.01 30.25
N ARG A 528 -13.11 -20.04 30.88
CA ARG A 528 -14.53 -20.44 30.78
C ARG A 528 -15.17 -20.49 32.16
N GLY A 529 -16.50 -20.38 32.19
CA GLY A 529 -17.29 -20.47 33.42
C GLY A 529 -17.72 -19.12 33.98
N GLN A 530 -17.56 -18.03 33.21
CA GLN A 530 -18.25 -16.78 33.48
C GLN A 530 -19.76 -17.05 33.56
N ASN A 531 -20.44 -16.55 34.59
CA ASN A 531 -21.87 -16.82 34.83
C ASN A 531 -22.71 -15.53 34.94
N ASN A 532 -22.10 -14.37 34.71
CA ASN A 532 -22.75 -13.07 34.74
C ASN A 532 -22.16 -12.18 33.64
N ASP A 533 -23.01 -11.61 32.78
CA ASP A 533 -22.58 -10.79 31.62
C ASP A 533 -21.73 -9.58 32.02
N ARG A 534 -21.96 -9.04 33.22
CA ARG A 534 -21.19 -7.90 33.76
C ARG A 534 -19.83 -8.33 34.33
N LEU A 535 -19.63 -9.63 34.57
CA LEU A 535 -18.41 -10.22 35.10
C LEU A 535 -17.80 -11.16 34.05
N THR A 536 -17.45 -10.60 32.90
CA THR A 536 -16.88 -11.32 31.75
C THR A 536 -15.39 -11.04 31.55
N ASN A 537 -14.69 -10.74 32.65
CA ASN A 537 -13.24 -10.72 32.64
C ASN A 537 -12.68 -12.14 32.81
N VAL A 538 -11.41 -12.33 32.42
CA VAL A 538 -10.72 -13.62 32.55
C VAL A 538 -10.72 -14.16 33.99
N THR A 539 -10.70 -13.27 34.98
CA THR A 539 -10.70 -13.59 36.42
C THR A 539 -12.03 -14.13 36.94
N ALA A 540 -13.13 -13.93 36.22
CA ALA A 540 -14.44 -14.44 36.59
C ALA A 540 -14.71 -15.87 36.07
N GLY A 541 -13.77 -16.44 35.31
CA GLY A 541 -13.83 -17.83 34.88
C GLY A 541 -13.39 -18.79 35.99
N THR A 542 -13.83 -20.04 35.89
CA THR A 542 -13.48 -21.09 36.88
C THR A 542 -12.17 -21.80 36.55
N ARG A 543 -11.78 -21.82 35.27
CA ARG A 543 -10.53 -22.39 34.76
C ARG A 543 -10.11 -21.74 33.45
N ALA A 544 -8.81 -21.73 33.19
CA ALA A 544 -8.30 -21.48 31.84
C ALA A 544 -8.64 -22.67 30.94
N SER A 545 -9.12 -22.37 29.74
CA SER A 545 -9.44 -23.33 28.68
C SER A 545 -8.40 -23.34 27.55
N SER A 546 -7.67 -22.24 27.40
CA SER A 546 -6.49 -22.13 26.55
C SER A 546 -5.54 -21.10 27.15
N TRP A 547 -4.24 -21.36 27.04
CA TRP A 547 -3.17 -20.44 27.37
C TRP A 547 -2.05 -20.63 26.36
N VAL A 548 -1.63 -19.54 25.74
CA VAL A 548 -0.58 -19.52 24.73
C VAL A 548 0.43 -18.46 25.14
N ASP A 549 1.71 -18.79 25.04
CA ASP A 549 2.84 -17.89 25.24
C ASP A 549 3.77 -18.04 24.03
N THR A 550 4.14 -16.92 23.44
CA THR A 550 4.94 -16.86 22.22
C THR A 550 6.04 -15.84 22.37
N THR A 551 7.26 -16.22 21.99
CA THR A 551 8.42 -15.34 21.91
C THR A 551 9.18 -15.65 20.63
N SER A 552 9.45 -14.62 19.82
CA SER A 552 10.16 -14.73 18.55
C SER A 552 11.18 -13.60 18.42
N SER A 553 12.32 -13.90 17.81
CA SER A 553 13.37 -12.90 17.60
C SER A 553 14.17 -13.19 16.35
N TYR A 554 14.73 -12.14 15.76
CA TYR A 554 15.78 -12.24 14.74
C TYR A 554 16.66 -11.00 14.76
N ALA A 555 17.83 -11.14 14.15
CA ALA A 555 18.74 -10.04 13.94
C ALA A 555 19.31 -10.05 12.52
N TYR A 556 19.67 -8.85 12.04
CA TYR A 556 20.48 -8.65 10.85
C TYR A 556 21.72 -7.81 11.18
N LEU A 557 22.84 -8.13 10.52
CA LEU A 557 24.03 -7.29 10.49
C LEU A 557 24.50 -7.17 9.04
N SER A 558 24.75 -5.94 8.60
CA SER A 558 24.97 -5.67 7.18
C SER A 558 26.06 -4.63 6.96
N PHE A 559 26.82 -4.80 5.88
CA PHE A 559 27.81 -3.82 5.40
C PHE A 559 27.64 -3.60 3.90
N PHE A 560 27.68 -2.35 3.47
CA PHE A 560 27.45 -2.01 2.07
C PHE A 560 28.31 -0.84 1.59
N PHE A 561 28.64 -0.89 0.31
CA PHE A 561 29.37 0.14 -0.40
C PHE A 561 28.69 0.41 -1.75
N ARG A 562 28.61 1.69 -2.12
CA ARG A 562 28.11 2.14 -3.42
C ARG A 562 29.03 3.21 -3.99
N GLY A 563 29.41 3.05 -5.26
CA GLY A 563 30.14 4.03 -6.04
C GLY A 563 29.29 4.50 -7.22
N GLU A 564 29.33 5.80 -7.49
CA GLU A 564 28.63 6.44 -8.59
C GLU A 564 29.61 7.33 -9.36
N TYR A 565 29.41 7.39 -10.67
CA TYR A 565 30.17 8.21 -11.59
C TYR A 565 29.23 8.87 -12.59
N ASN A 566 29.43 10.16 -12.82
CA ASN A 566 28.75 10.97 -13.82
C ASN A 566 29.79 11.68 -14.68
N TYR A 567 29.66 11.56 -16.00
CA TYR A 567 30.41 12.32 -16.98
C TYR A 567 29.50 13.28 -17.76
N LYS A 568 29.70 14.59 -17.59
CA LYS A 568 29.04 15.68 -18.33
C LYS A 568 27.52 15.60 -18.38
N ASP A 569 26.88 14.95 -17.42
CA ASP A 569 25.45 14.65 -17.44
C ASP A 569 24.98 13.86 -18.69
N LEU A 570 25.92 13.13 -19.31
CA LEU A 570 25.72 12.26 -20.46
C LEU A 570 25.69 10.79 -20.03
N TYR A 571 26.73 10.37 -19.31
CA TYR A 571 26.91 8.98 -18.90
C TYR A 571 26.94 8.89 -17.38
N TYR A 572 26.03 8.07 -16.86
CA TYR A 572 25.94 7.76 -15.44
C TYR A 572 26.23 6.28 -15.28
N ALA A 573 27.16 5.95 -14.39
CA ALA A 573 27.46 4.58 -14.02
C ALA A 573 27.41 4.45 -12.50
N GLU A 574 26.88 3.35 -12.00
CA GLU A 574 26.89 3.04 -10.58
C GLU A 574 27.15 1.55 -10.34
N GLY A 575 27.77 1.26 -9.20
CA GLY A 575 27.97 -0.09 -8.72
C GLY A 575 27.79 -0.13 -7.22
N ALA A 576 27.17 -1.20 -6.73
CA ALA A 576 27.02 -1.45 -5.30
C ALA A 576 27.38 -2.88 -4.94
N VAL A 577 27.92 -3.05 -3.74
CA VAL A 577 28.18 -4.35 -3.12
C VAL A 577 27.68 -4.31 -1.68
N ARG A 578 27.06 -5.39 -1.22
CA ARG A 578 26.50 -5.52 0.12
C ARG A 578 26.69 -6.94 0.62
N THR A 579 26.95 -7.08 1.91
CA THR A 579 26.97 -8.37 2.61
C THR A 579 26.06 -8.31 3.81
N ASP A 580 25.19 -9.30 3.96
CA ASP A 580 24.14 -9.37 4.98
C ASP A 580 24.24 -10.67 5.76
N ALA A 581 24.18 -10.60 7.08
CA ALA A 581 24.04 -11.74 7.98
C ALA A 581 22.63 -11.79 8.56
N SER A 582 21.98 -12.96 8.54
CA SER A 582 20.69 -13.19 9.20
C SER A 582 20.80 -14.25 10.29
N SER A 583 20.15 -14.04 11.43
CA SER A 583 20.04 -15.07 12.48
C SER A 583 19.05 -16.19 12.14
N ARG A 584 18.30 -16.10 11.04
CA ARG A 584 17.36 -17.14 10.61
C ARG A 584 18.06 -18.38 10.04
N PHE A 585 19.31 -18.24 9.63
CA PHE A 585 20.10 -19.27 8.99
C PHE A 585 21.18 -19.86 9.90
N GLY A 586 21.68 -21.04 9.52
CA GLY A 586 22.75 -21.74 10.20
C GLY A 586 24.03 -20.92 10.29
N LYS A 587 24.93 -21.32 11.20
CA LYS A 587 26.18 -20.56 11.46
C LYS A 587 27.02 -20.32 10.20
N ASP A 588 27.10 -21.32 9.35
CA ASP A 588 27.98 -21.32 8.19
C ASP A 588 27.33 -20.71 6.93
N HIS A 589 26.01 -20.51 6.94
CA HIS A 589 25.23 -20.00 5.80
C HIS A 589 24.55 -18.64 6.05
N ARG A 590 24.78 -18.03 7.22
CA ARG A 590 24.14 -16.74 7.59
C ARG A 590 24.53 -15.56 6.72
N TRP A 591 25.76 -15.54 6.17
CA TRP A 591 26.26 -14.43 5.37
C TRP A 591 25.92 -14.63 3.89
N GLY A 592 25.22 -13.65 3.30
CA GLY A 592 24.95 -13.56 1.86
C GLY A 592 25.60 -12.32 1.26
N ALA A 593 26.18 -12.45 0.06
CA ALA A 593 26.81 -11.33 -0.67
C ALA A 593 26.03 -10.99 -1.93
N PHE A 594 25.76 -9.70 -2.11
CA PHE A 594 24.91 -9.17 -3.18
C PHE A 594 25.58 -7.99 -3.87
N TRP A 595 25.38 -7.85 -5.17
CA TRP A 595 25.98 -6.77 -5.96
C TRP A 595 25.02 -6.24 -7.02
N SER A 596 25.26 -5.02 -7.50
CA SER A 596 24.54 -4.44 -8.62
C SER A 596 25.43 -3.53 -9.47
N LEU A 597 25.06 -3.40 -10.73
CA LEU A 597 25.62 -2.47 -11.70
C LEU A 597 24.46 -1.76 -12.41
N GLY A 598 24.59 -0.44 -12.55
CA GLY A 598 23.66 0.41 -13.26
C GLY A 598 24.40 1.31 -14.25
N PHE A 599 23.84 1.50 -15.43
CA PHE A 599 24.32 2.44 -16.44
C PHE A 599 23.15 3.20 -17.04
N MET A 600 23.32 4.51 -17.23
CA MET A 600 22.33 5.34 -17.88
C MET A 600 22.99 6.36 -18.80
N TRP A 601 22.45 6.43 -20.02
CA TRP A 601 22.89 7.33 -21.07
C TRP A 601 21.78 8.34 -21.35
N ASN A 602 22.07 9.60 -21.06
CA ASN A 602 21.20 10.73 -21.37
C ASN A 602 21.47 11.22 -22.79
N ILE A 603 20.91 10.51 -23.77
CA ILE A 603 21.08 10.76 -25.21
C ILE A 603 20.64 12.18 -25.58
N LYS A 604 19.61 12.71 -24.91
CA LYS A 604 19.11 14.06 -25.21
C LYS A 604 20.18 15.13 -25.01
N ASN A 605 21.12 14.93 -24.09
CA ASN A 605 22.19 15.89 -23.82
C ASN A 605 23.35 15.80 -24.84
N GLU A 606 23.36 14.82 -25.73
CA GLU A 606 24.39 14.68 -26.77
C GLU A 606 24.34 15.82 -27.79
N ALA A 607 25.50 16.24 -28.29
CA ALA A 607 25.60 17.37 -29.21
C ALA A 607 24.75 17.22 -30.49
N PHE A 608 24.50 15.99 -30.94
CA PHE A 608 23.69 15.73 -32.13
C PHE A 608 22.17 15.74 -31.88
N LEU A 609 21.72 15.68 -30.62
CA LEU A 609 20.30 15.58 -30.25
C LEU A 609 19.82 16.74 -29.38
N LYS A 610 20.75 17.49 -28.77
CA LYS A 610 20.45 18.60 -27.85
C LYS A 610 19.55 19.67 -28.46
N ASP A 611 19.77 20.00 -29.73
CA ASP A 611 19.01 21.05 -30.43
C ASP A 611 17.63 20.61 -30.95
N VAL A 612 17.26 19.33 -30.78
CA VAL A 612 15.95 18.81 -31.23
C VAL A 612 14.85 19.18 -30.23
N GLU A 613 14.10 20.24 -30.49
CA GLU A 613 13.13 20.82 -29.53
C GLU A 613 11.92 19.93 -29.21
N TRP A 614 11.43 19.12 -30.17
CA TRP A 614 10.26 18.27 -29.93
C TRP A 614 10.53 17.14 -28.94
N LEU A 615 11.79 16.77 -28.75
CA LEU A 615 12.25 15.75 -27.83
C LEU A 615 12.91 16.43 -26.63
N THR A 616 12.25 16.41 -25.48
CA THR A 616 12.68 17.13 -24.27
C THR A 616 13.48 16.26 -23.30
N SER A 617 13.33 14.95 -23.37
CA SER A 617 14.22 14.00 -22.69
C SER A 617 14.34 12.71 -23.50
N ALA A 618 15.49 12.05 -23.41
CA ALA A 618 15.74 10.77 -24.04
C ALA A 618 16.85 10.06 -23.25
N GLN A 619 16.49 8.98 -22.57
CA GLN A 619 17.39 8.24 -21.71
C GLN A 619 17.30 6.74 -22.00
N ILE A 620 18.45 6.07 -22.00
CA ILE A 620 18.54 4.61 -21.95
C ILE A 620 19.12 4.22 -20.59
N LYS A 621 18.53 3.23 -19.95
CA LYS A 621 18.88 2.71 -18.64
C LYS A 621 19.12 1.22 -18.72
N LEU A 622 20.21 0.75 -18.13
CA LEU A 622 20.58 -0.66 -18.06
C LEU A 622 20.93 -0.97 -16.60
N SER A 623 20.39 -2.05 -16.05
CA SER A 623 20.82 -2.51 -14.73
C SER A 623 20.84 -4.03 -14.64
N THR A 624 21.75 -4.53 -13.81
CA THR A 624 21.86 -5.95 -13.47
C THR A 624 22.40 -6.13 -12.07
N GLY A 625 21.95 -7.16 -11.37
CA GLY A 625 22.47 -7.47 -10.04
C GLY A 625 21.70 -8.55 -9.33
N THR A 626 22.21 -8.91 -8.17
CA THR A 626 21.67 -9.97 -7.33
C THR A 626 21.11 -9.40 -6.03
N SER A 627 20.04 -9.99 -5.52
CA SER A 627 19.48 -9.70 -4.19
C SER A 627 19.10 -11.00 -3.49
N GLY A 628 18.98 -10.93 -2.16
CA GLY A 628 18.58 -12.07 -1.33
C GLY A 628 17.12 -11.98 -0.88
N ASN A 629 16.61 -13.10 -0.40
CA ASN A 629 15.39 -13.21 0.39
C ASN A 629 15.64 -14.15 1.58
N SER A 630 15.15 -13.75 2.75
CA SER A 630 15.26 -14.47 4.03
C SER A 630 13.95 -14.50 4.81
N GLU A 631 12.81 -14.24 4.17
CA GLU A 631 11.50 -14.26 4.80
C GLU A 631 10.94 -15.67 4.93
N ILE A 632 11.52 -16.40 5.89
CA ILE A 632 11.03 -17.66 6.46
C ILE A 632 10.75 -17.46 7.95
N ASN A 633 10.08 -18.43 8.60
CA ASN A 633 9.82 -18.32 10.02
C ASN A 633 11.12 -18.35 10.84
N PHE A 634 11.00 -18.01 12.12
CA PHE A 634 12.11 -18.01 13.05
C PHE A 634 12.58 -19.44 13.33
N TYR A 635 13.90 -19.60 13.47
CA TYR A 635 14.53 -20.82 13.97
C TYR A 635 14.39 -22.08 13.09
N GLU A 636 13.94 -21.97 11.84
CA GLU A 636 13.70 -23.12 10.92
C GLU A 636 14.95 -23.98 10.65
N HIS A 637 16.16 -23.47 10.87
CA HIS A 637 17.40 -24.25 10.74
C HIS A 637 17.69 -25.16 11.95
N LEU A 638 17.09 -24.92 13.12
CA LEU A 638 17.42 -25.63 14.36
C LEU A 638 16.69 -26.97 14.46
N ALA A 639 17.26 -27.94 15.16
CA ALA A 639 16.50 -29.11 15.61
C ALA A 639 15.77 -28.77 16.93
N LEU A 640 14.44 -28.84 16.95
CA LEU A 640 13.62 -28.39 18.09
C LEU A 640 12.83 -29.52 18.74
N VAL A 641 12.64 -29.39 20.05
CA VAL A 641 11.74 -30.21 20.88
C VAL A 641 10.69 -29.27 21.49
N SER A 642 9.43 -29.68 21.49
CA SER A 642 8.35 -28.92 22.12
C SER A 642 7.98 -29.52 23.48
N GLY A 643 7.62 -28.65 24.43
CA GLY A 643 7.21 -29.02 25.78
C GLY A 643 5.75 -28.75 26.11
N ASN A 644 4.90 -28.54 25.10
CA ASN A 644 3.47 -28.31 25.29
C ASN A 644 2.61 -29.58 25.17
N ALA A 645 3.21 -30.77 25.09
CA ALA A 645 2.44 -32.00 25.17
C ALA A 645 1.84 -32.17 26.57
N ASN A 646 0.57 -32.58 26.62
CA ASN A 646 -0.14 -32.86 27.85
C ASN A 646 -0.81 -34.23 27.74
N TYR A 647 -0.42 -35.16 28.61
CA TYR A 647 -1.07 -36.46 28.75
C TYR A 647 -1.42 -36.67 30.22
N PHE A 648 -2.71 -36.83 30.53
CA PHE A 648 -3.21 -36.93 31.91
C PHE A 648 -2.70 -35.81 32.86
N ASN A 649 -2.66 -34.57 32.39
CA ASN A 649 -2.14 -33.41 33.15
C ASN A 649 -0.66 -33.53 33.55
N GLN A 650 0.11 -34.36 32.85
CA GLN A 650 1.57 -34.40 32.95
C GLN A 650 2.18 -33.71 31.74
N ALA A 651 3.17 -32.86 31.99
CA ALA A 651 3.94 -32.23 30.95
C ALA A 651 4.76 -33.30 30.20
N GLY A 652 4.67 -33.27 28.87
CA GLY A 652 5.42 -34.14 27.97
C GLY A 652 6.30 -33.33 27.03
N LEU A 653 7.31 -34.01 26.47
CA LEU A 653 8.15 -33.49 25.41
C LEU A 653 7.95 -34.33 24.14
N TYR A 654 8.05 -33.70 22.97
CA TYR A 654 8.08 -34.40 21.69
C TYR A 654 8.96 -33.64 20.68
N PRO A 655 9.59 -34.32 19.70
CA PRO A 655 10.29 -33.66 18.60
C PRO A 655 9.33 -32.75 17.84
N ALA A 656 9.70 -31.48 17.66
CA ALA A 656 8.85 -30.48 17.03
C ALA A 656 9.24 -30.20 15.57
N GLN A 657 10.55 -30.21 15.28
CA GLN A 657 11.07 -30.06 13.92
C GLN A 657 12.48 -30.65 13.79
N SER A 658 12.80 -31.07 12.58
CA SER A 658 14.13 -31.47 12.15
C SER A 658 14.97 -30.25 11.78
N GLY A 659 16.24 -30.23 12.19
CA GLY A 659 17.15 -29.14 11.85
C GLY A 659 17.72 -29.24 10.43
N ASN A 660 18.06 -28.08 9.88
CA ASN A 660 18.77 -27.93 8.61
C ASN A 660 19.76 -26.75 8.70
N GLU A 661 20.99 -27.00 9.16
CA GLU A 661 22.04 -25.98 9.28
C GLU A 661 22.58 -25.50 7.92
N ASP A 662 22.24 -26.20 6.84
CA ASP A 662 22.59 -25.82 5.46
C ASP A 662 21.61 -24.78 4.87
N LEU A 663 20.56 -24.43 5.61
CA LEU A 663 19.59 -23.42 5.20
C LEU A 663 20.26 -22.04 5.07
N GLY A 664 20.11 -21.42 3.91
CA GLY A 664 20.70 -20.14 3.53
C GLY A 664 19.76 -19.27 2.69
N TRP A 665 20.34 -18.32 1.96
CA TRP A 665 19.59 -17.29 1.23
C TRP A 665 18.94 -17.80 -0.05
N GLU A 666 17.69 -17.41 -0.30
CA GLU A 666 17.11 -17.46 -1.65
C GLU A 666 17.68 -16.29 -2.47
N GLN A 667 18.18 -16.56 -3.68
CA GLN A 667 18.90 -15.56 -4.48
C GLN A 667 18.14 -15.21 -5.77
N THR A 668 17.94 -13.92 -6.01
CA THR A 668 17.33 -13.40 -7.25
C THR A 668 18.35 -12.63 -8.06
N TRP A 669 18.52 -13.00 -9.33
CA TRP A 669 19.26 -12.22 -10.32
C TRP A 669 18.30 -11.47 -11.24
N ALA A 670 18.32 -10.13 -11.17
CA ALA A 670 17.47 -9.27 -11.98
C ALA A 670 18.29 -8.50 -13.03
N ASN A 671 17.72 -8.39 -14.24
CA ASN A 671 18.22 -7.56 -15.33
C ASN A 671 17.10 -6.61 -15.79
N ASN A 672 17.44 -5.36 -16.09
CA ASN A 672 16.50 -4.35 -16.58
C ASN A 672 17.09 -3.57 -17.75
N VAL A 673 16.23 -3.29 -18.74
CA VAL A 673 16.50 -2.35 -19.83
C VAL A 673 15.34 -1.37 -19.89
N GLY A 674 15.61 -0.10 -19.61
CA GLY A 674 14.63 0.98 -19.58
C GLY A 674 14.91 2.00 -20.66
N VAL A 675 13.86 2.55 -21.27
CA VAL A 675 13.93 3.68 -22.17
C VAL A 675 12.89 4.71 -21.77
N SER A 676 13.32 5.96 -21.64
CA SER A 676 12.48 7.09 -21.24
C SER A 676 12.55 8.20 -22.28
N PHE A 677 11.39 8.73 -22.66
CA PHE A 677 11.26 9.83 -23.61
C PHE A 677 10.36 10.92 -23.06
N GLY A 678 10.73 12.18 -23.31
CA GLY A 678 9.92 13.36 -23.09
C GLY A 678 9.65 14.03 -24.42
N ILE A 679 8.38 14.35 -24.71
CA ILE A 679 7.93 14.87 -26.01
C ILE A 679 7.17 16.18 -25.78
N PHE A 680 7.56 17.24 -26.49
CA PHE A 680 6.98 18.59 -26.47
C PHE A 680 6.84 19.23 -25.08
N ASN A 681 7.63 18.78 -24.09
CA ASN A 681 7.45 19.11 -22.67
C ASN A 681 6.00 18.90 -22.18
N ARG A 682 5.32 17.91 -22.75
CA ARG A 682 3.90 17.63 -22.52
C ARG A 682 3.64 16.16 -22.25
N ALA A 683 4.39 15.26 -22.85
CA ALA A 683 4.20 13.82 -22.65
C ALA A 683 5.51 13.16 -22.21
N ASN A 684 5.42 12.28 -21.23
CA ASN A 684 6.50 11.42 -20.77
C ASN A 684 6.10 9.97 -21.05
N VAL A 685 7.00 9.21 -21.66
CA VAL A 685 6.83 7.79 -21.97
C VAL A 685 8.00 7.03 -21.34
N ASN A 686 7.69 6.04 -20.52
CA ASN A 686 8.66 5.14 -19.91
C ASN A 686 8.33 3.71 -20.30
N ILE A 687 9.34 2.97 -20.75
CA ILE A 687 9.23 1.56 -21.14
C ILE A 687 10.36 0.80 -20.45
N ASP A 688 10.03 -0.21 -19.66
CA ASP A 688 10.99 -1.07 -18.97
C ASP A 688 10.78 -2.53 -19.37
N PHE A 689 11.86 -3.22 -19.71
CA PHE A 689 11.91 -4.66 -19.90
C PHE A 689 12.72 -5.28 -18.77
N TYR A 690 12.21 -6.35 -18.18
CA TYR A 690 12.91 -7.02 -17.09
C TYR A 690 12.94 -8.54 -17.25
N HIS A 691 13.98 -9.12 -16.67
CA HIS A 691 14.16 -10.57 -16.54
C HIS A 691 14.76 -10.88 -15.16
N LYS A 692 13.97 -11.53 -14.31
CA LYS A 692 14.34 -11.97 -12.96
C LYS A 692 14.39 -13.49 -12.93
N LYS A 693 15.50 -14.07 -12.43
CA LYS A 693 15.63 -15.49 -12.15
C LYS A 693 15.91 -15.67 -10.67
N THR A 694 15.09 -16.45 -9.98
CA THR A 694 15.29 -16.81 -8.58
C THR A 694 15.78 -18.26 -8.50
N THR A 695 16.81 -18.50 -7.71
CA THR A 695 17.40 -19.83 -7.44
C THR A 695 17.49 -20.03 -5.93
N ASP A 696 17.73 -21.28 -5.53
CA ASP A 696 17.88 -21.65 -4.11
C ASP A 696 16.64 -21.25 -3.31
N ILE A 697 15.47 -21.40 -3.96
CA ILE A 697 14.16 -21.00 -3.42
C ILE A 697 13.98 -21.64 -2.05
N LEU A 698 13.60 -20.82 -1.08
CA LEU A 698 13.24 -21.32 0.24
C LEU A 698 11.87 -22.00 0.11
N MET A 699 11.90 -23.33 0.02
CA MET A 699 10.74 -24.16 -0.25
C MET A 699 10.46 -25.07 0.96
N ASN A 700 9.17 -25.23 1.28
CA ASN A 700 8.74 -26.23 2.23
C ASN A 700 8.56 -27.56 1.50
N VAL A 701 9.59 -28.41 1.55
CA VAL A 701 9.68 -29.66 0.79
C VAL A 701 8.88 -30.74 1.50
N PRO A 702 7.91 -31.40 0.84
CA PRO A 702 7.17 -32.49 1.45
C PRO A 702 8.08 -33.68 1.71
N THR A 703 7.99 -34.23 2.91
CA THR A 703 8.74 -35.42 3.34
C THR A 703 7.79 -36.49 3.86
N SER A 704 8.24 -37.74 3.83
CA SER A 704 7.44 -38.84 4.34
C SER A 704 7.44 -38.85 5.87
N TYR A 705 6.24 -38.77 6.47
CA TYR A 705 6.05 -38.97 7.92
C TYR A 705 6.69 -40.26 8.43
N ALA A 706 6.79 -41.30 7.61
CA ALA A 706 7.40 -42.58 8.00
C ALA A 706 8.93 -42.51 8.16
N ILE A 707 9.59 -41.50 7.58
CA ILE A 707 11.04 -41.34 7.60
C ILE A 707 11.47 -40.33 8.66
N THR A 708 10.83 -39.16 8.69
CA THR A 708 11.24 -38.02 9.53
C THR A 708 10.34 -37.80 10.74
N GLY A 709 9.14 -38.40 10.78
CA GLY A 709 8.09 -38.06 11.75
C GLY A 709 7.40 -36.73 11.43
N GLU A 710 7.78 -36.08 10.33
CA GLU A 710 7.34 -34.75 9.92
C GLU A 710 6.82 -34.82 8.47
N GLY A 711 5.86 -33.95 8.12
CA GLY A 711 5.30 -33.93 6.78
C GLY A 711 6.10 -33.10 5.79
N TRP A 712 6.98 -32.23 6.30
CA TRP A 712 7.64 -31.19 5.51
C TRP A 712 8.94 -30.73 6.16
N ARG A 713 9.85 -30.14 5.38
CA ARG A 713 11.05 -29.46 5.88
C ARG A 713 11.48 -28.32 4.97
N TRP A 714 12.09 -27.28 5.53
CA TRP A 714 12.64 -26.18 4.72
C TRP A 714 13.97 -26.54 4.07
N GLU A 715 14.07 -26.27 2.77
CA GLU A 715 15.30 -26.41 1.99
C GLU A 715 15.46 -25.26 0.99
N ASN A 716 16.71 -24.95 0.63
CA ASN A 716 17.04 -24.09 -0.50
C ASN A 716 17.05 -24.93 -1.78
N ILE A 717 15.91 -25.02 -2.46
CA ILE A 717 15.79 -25.84 -3.67
C ILE A 717 14.72 -25.31 -4.63
N GLY A 718 15.01 -25.45 -5.92
CA GLY A 718 14.14 -25.01 -6.99
C GLY A 718 14.56 -23.67 -7.58
N ALA A 719 13.96 -23.36 -8.72
CA ALA A 719 14.24 -22.14 -9.47
C ALA A 719 13.00 -21.66 -10.22
N MET A 720 12.87 -20.36 -10.36
CA MET A 720 11.76 -19.73 -11.08
C MET A 720 12.21 -18.48 -11.83
N MET A 721 11.38 -18.02 -12.76
CA MET A 721 11.65 -16.86 -13.58
C MET A 721 10.41 -16.00 -13.76
N ASN A 722 10.61 -14.68 -13.68
CA ASN A 722 9.65 -13.66 -14.07
C ASN A 722 10.28 -12.78 -15.15
N ARG A 723 9.55 -12.54 -16.23
CA ARG A 723 9.98 -11.60 -17.27
C ARG A 723 8.79 -10.83 -17.80
N GLY A 724 9.01 -9.58 -18.15
CA GLY A 724 7.90 -8.72 -18.50
C GLY A 724 8.29 -7.41 -19.14
N ILE A 725 7.26 -6.66 -19.49
CA ILE A 725 7.33 -5.31 -20.02
C ILE A 725 6.41 -4.41 -19.19
N GLU A 726 6.88 -3.22 -18.90
CA GLU A 726 6.17 -2.16 -18.20
C GLU A 726 6.15 -0.93 -19.09
N VAL A 727 4.99 -0.32 -19.28
CA VAL A 727 4.83 0.92 -20.04
C VAL A 727 4.04 1.92 -19.20
N ALA A 728 4.54 3.15 -19.11
CA ALA A 728 3.82 4.26 -18.50
C ALA A 728 3.88 5.49 -19.41
N ILE A 729 2.73 6.13 -19.57
CA ILE A 729 2.53 7.34 -20.36
C ILE A 729 1.81 8.34 -19.47
N ASP A 730 2.32 9.56 -19.39
CA ASP A 730 1.67 10.67 -18.70
C ASP A 730 1.84 11.93 -19.54
N GLY A 731 0.77 12.68 -19.74
CA GLY A 731 0.91 13.95 -20.43
C GLY A 731 -0.30 14.87 -20.49
N ASP A 732 0.02 16.15 -20.67
CA ASP A 732 -0.93 17.24 -20.86
C ASP A 732 -1.37 17.29 -22.33
N VAL A 733 -2.54 16.72 -22.62
CA VAL A 733 -3.17 16.75 -23.94
C VAL A 733 -3.47 18.20 -24.33
N ILE A 734 -4.02 18.96 -23.39
CA ILE A 734 -4.28 20.39 -23.54
C ILE A 734 -3.65 21.10 -22.35
N ARG A 735 -2.78 22.07 -22.63
CA ARG A 735 -2.23 22.98 -21.61
C ARG A 735 -2.36 24.41 -22.10
N THR A 736 -3.22 25.17 -21.42
CA THR A 736 -3.42 26.60 -21.61
C THR A 736 -3.38 27.29 -20.25
N LYS A 737 -3.36 28.62 -20.22
CA LYS A 737 -3.32 29.42 -18.99
C LYS A 737 -4.44 29.08 -18.00
N ASP A 738 -5.66 28.89 -18.50
CA ASP A 738 -6.86 28.71 -17.68
C ASP A 738 -7.37 27.27 -17.67
N PHE A 739 -6.90 26.43 -18.59
CA PHE A 739 -7.40 25.07 -18.79
C PHE A 739 -6.25 24.09 -19.03
N THR A 740 -6.19 23.04 -18.22
CA THR A 740 -5.28 21.91 -18.38
C THR A 740 -6.06 20.61 -18.40
N TRP A 741 -5.77 19.73 -19.35
CA TRP A 741 -6.27 18.36 -19.41
C TRP A 741 -5.10 17.39 -19.52
N ASN A 742 -4.87 16.66 -18.44
CA ASN A 742 -3.85 15.62 -18.33
C ASN A 742 -4.48 14.23 -18.47
N LEU A 743 -3.79 13.35 -19.18
CA LEU A 743 -4.08 11.93 -19.27
C LEU A 743 -2.86 11.13 -18.81
N SER A 744 -3.10 10.08 -18.04
CA SER A 744 -2.08 9.13 -17.61
C SER A 744 -2.57 7.70 -17.85
N ALA A 745 -1.67 6.82 -18.24
CA ALA A 745 -1.94 5.41 -18.44
C ALA A 745 -0.69 4.59 -18.15
N ASN A 746 -0.86 3.44 -17.54
CA ASN A 746 0.21 2.47 -17.35
C ASN A 746 -0.32 1.05 -17.54
N VAL A 747 0.56 0.18 -18.01
CA VAL A 747 0.31 -1.24 -18.21
C VAL A 747 1.57 -2.03 -17.90
N SER A 748 1.38 -3.21 -17.33
CA SER A 748 2.44 -4.16 -17.08
C SER A 748 1.99 -5.55 -17.50
N TYR A 749 2.92 -6.27 -18.11
CA TYR A 749 2.78 -7.70 -18.42
C TYR A 749 3.88 -8.46 -17.71
N ASN A 750 3.54 -9.50 -16.94
CA ASN A 750 4.49 -10.42 -16.35
C ASN A 750 4.19 -11.86 -16.78
N LYS A 751 5.24 -12.59 -17.19
CA LYS A 751 5.18 -14.02 -17.43
C LYS A 751 6.04 -14.76 -16.39
N ASN A 752 5.37 -15.56 -15.57
CA ASN A 752 5.99 -16.45 -14.59
C ASN A 752 6.27 -17.83 -15.19
N LYS A 753 7.37 -18.47 -14.76
CA LYS A 753 7.72 -19.85 -15.12
C LYS A 753 8.53 -20.53 -14.02
N LEU A 754 8.11 -21.73 -13.61
CA LEU A 754 8.87 -22.63 -12.77
C LEU A 754 9.94 -23.35 -13.61
N LEU A 755 11.19 -23.33 -13.16
CA LEU A 755 12.34 -23.89 -13.87
C LEU A 755 12.85 -25.18 -13.24
N GLU A 756 12.73 -25.33 -11.92
CA GLU A 756 13.23 -26.48 -11.18
C GLU A 756 12.42 -26.67 -9.89
N LEU A 757 12.26 -27.93 -9.46
CA LEU A 757 11.62 -28.37 -8.23
C LEU A 757 12.57 -29.25 -7.41
N TYR A 758 12.16 -29.55 -6.17
CA TYR A 758 12.92 -30.38 -5.25
C TYR A 758 13.23 -31.78 -5.79
N ASN A 759 14.40 -32.32 -5.44
CA ASN A 759 14.85 -33.68 -5.75
C ASN A 759 14.72 -34.08 -7.23
N GLY A 760 14.78 -33.12 -8.16
CA GLY A 760 14.64 -33.37 -9.61
C GLY A 760 13.24 -33.77 -10.06
N VAL A 761 12.25 -33.70 -9.17
CA VAL A 761 10.84 -33.97 -9.49
C VAL A 761 10.36 -32.98 -10.55
N GLN A 762 9.57 -33.45 -11.52
CA GLN A 762 9.06 -32.58 -12.59
C GLN A 762 7.70 -31.97 -12.27
N GLU A 763 6.96 -32.59 -11.35
CA GLU A 763 5.64 -32.13 -10.95
C GLU A 763 5.28 -32.46 -9.50
N TYR A 764 4.52 -31.58 -8.86
CA TYR A 764 4.01 -31.76 -7.51
C TYR A 764 2.59 -31.24 -7.39
N VAL A 765 1.65 -32.10 -7.00
CA VAL A 765 0.25 -31.72 -6.78
C VAL A 765 0.10 -31.13 -5.37
N ASN A 766 -0.36 -29.89 -5.29
CA ASN A 766 -0.73 -29.28 -4.02
C ASN A 766 -2.19 -29.65 -3.71
N SER A 767 -2.36 -30.75 -2.97
CA SER A 767 -3.65 -31.40 -2.73
C SER A 767 -4.69 -30.54 -2.00
N THR A 768 -4.29 -29.44 -1.37
CA THR A 768 -5.21 -28.57 -0.60
C THR A 768 -5.66 -27.33 -1.36
N THR A 769 -5.05 -27.02 -2.51
CA THR A 769 -5.29 -25.75 -3.23
C THR A 769 -5.87 -25.93 -4.62
N GLY A 770 -5.90 -27.15 -5.17
CA GLY A 770 -6.27 -27.37 -6.57
C GLY A 770 -5.24 -26.81 -7.57
N LEU A 771 -4.00 -26.60 -7.11
CA LEU A 771 -2.87 -26.18 -7.92
C LEU A 771 -1.88 -27.34 -8.10
N LYS A 772 -1.13 -27.31 -9.21
CA LYS A 772 -0.04 -28.27 -9.45
C LYS A 772 1.20 -27.51 -9.92
N TYR A 773 2.32 -27.73 -9.25
CA TYR A 773 3.61 -27.22 -9.68
C TYR A 773 4.14 -28.13 -10.78
N VAL A 774 4.45 -27.57 -11.95
CA VAL A 774 5.02 -28.33 -13.08
C VAL A 774 6.18 -27.53 -13.67
N VAL A 775 7.34 -28.17 -13.81
CA VAL A 775 8.50 -27.55 -14.45
C VAL A 775 8.14 -27.17 -15.89
N GLY A 776 8.33 -25.90 -16.24
CA GLY A 776 7.95 -25.37 -17.54
C GLY A 776 6.67 -24.52 -17.54
N HIS A 777 5.84 -24.64 -16.50
CA HIS A 777 4.56 -23.95 -16.35
C HIS A 777 4.65 -22.76 -15.38
N PRO A 778 3.65 -21.86 -15.34
CA PRO A 778 3.49 -20.90 -14.25
C PRO A 778 3.39 -21.61 -12.89
N VAL A 779 3.88 -20.98 -11.82
CA VAL A 779 3.90 -21.55 -10.47
C VAL A 779 2.49 -21.77 -9.89
N HIS A 780 1.51 -20.98 -10.30
CA HIS A 780 0.15 -20.99 -9.76
C HIS A 780 -0.90 -21.40 -10.80
N GLU A 781 -0.69 -22.51 -11.49
CA GLU A 781 -1.67 -23.02 -12.47
C GLU A 781 -2.66 -23.99 -11.83
N PHE A 782 -3.95 -23.81 -12.13
CA PHE A 782 -5.02 -24.68 -11.63
C PHE A 782 -4.97 -26.07 -12.31
N PHE A 783 -5.11 -27.12 -11.50
CA PHE A 783 -5.13 -28.51 -11.89
C PHE A 783 -6.44 -29.16 -11.47
N MET A 784 -7.35 -29.35 -12.43
CA MET A 784 -8.76 -29.64 -12.16
C MET A 784 -9.40 -30.54 -13.22
N ASN A 785 -10.52 -31.17 -12.86
CA ASN A 785 -11.39 -31.87 -13.80
C ASN A 785 -12.13 -30.86 -14.67
N ARG A 786 -12.27 -31.18 -15.95
CA ARG A 786 -13.02 -30.36 -16.91
C ARG A 786 -14.48 -30.77 -16.94
N TYR A 787 -15.37 -29.88 -16.56
CA TYR A 787 -16.81 -30.08 -16.62
C TYR A 787 -17.30 -29.94 -18.07
N ALA A 788 -18.02 -30.94 -18.55
CA ALA A 788 -18.52 -31.00 -19.92
C ALA A 788 -19.98 -30.53 -20.04
N GLY A 789 -20.64 -30.22 -18.92
CA GLY A 789 -22.05 -29.86 -18.88
C GLY A 789 -22.92 -30.98 -18.32
N VAL A 790 -24.18 -30.98 -18.72
CA VAL A 790 -25.19 -31.92 -18.23
C VAL A 790 -25.65 -32.81 -19.37
N ASN A 791 -25.81 -34.10 -19.11
CA ASN A 791 -26.39 -35.03 -20.07
C ASN A 791 -27.89 -34.72 -20.27
N PRO A 792 -28.32 -34.28 -21.47
CA PRO A 792 -29.72 -33.90 -21.69
C PRO A 792 -30.72 -35.05 -21.53
N ALA A 793 -30.28 -36.30 -21.65
CA ALA A 793 -31.15 -37.47 -21.58
C ALA A 793 -31.55 -37.82 -20.14
N ASN A 794 -30.65 -37.62 -19.16
CA ASN A 794 -30.86 -38.09 -17.79
C ASN A 794 -30.50 -37.07 -16.69
N GLY A 795 -29.95 -35.91 -17.05
CA GLY A 795 -29.63 -34.82 -16.13
C GLY A 795 -28.36 -35.00 -15.29
N ASP A 796 -27.56 -36.04 -15.56
CA ASP A 796 -26.31 -36.27 -14.83
C ASP A 796 -25.21 -35.30 -15.27
N ALA A 797 -24.30 -34.98 -14.34
CA ALA A 797 -23.10 -34.23 -14.64
C ALA A 797 -22.17 -35.03 -15.56
N LEU A 798 -21.58 -34.36 -16.54
CA LEU A 798 -20.58 -34.90 -17.44
C LEU A 798 -19.25 -34.21 -17.21
N TRP A 799 -18.17 -34.97 -17.29
CA TRP A 799 -16.80 -34.49 -17.31
C TRP A 799 -16.05 -35.03 -18.52
N TYR A 800 -14.93 -34.41 -18.82
CA TYR A 800 -13.96 -34.99 -19.75
C TYR A 800 -12.94 -35.83 -18.99
N THR A 801 -12.59 -36.99 -19.54
CA THR A 801 -11.39 -37.72 -19.13
C THR A 801 -10.13 -36.89 -19.42
N ALA A 802 -8.98 -37.32 -18.92
CA ALA A 802 -7.70 -36.67 -19.27
C ALA A 802 -7.50 -36.56 -20.81
N ASP A 803 -7.90 -37.60 -21.55
CA ASP A 803 -7.79 -37.68 -23.02
C ASP A 803 -8.87 -36.89 -23.78
N GLY A 804 -9.89 -36.38 -23.08
CA GLY A 804 -10.95 -35.55 -23.68
C GLY A 804 -12.22 -36.31 -24.07
N GLU A 805 -12.38 -37.56 -23.65
CA GLU A 805 -13.61 -38.33 -23.85
C GLU A 805 -14.65 -37.99 -22.76
N LEU A 806 -15.95 -38.11 -23.06
CA LEU A 806 -17.00 -37.84 -22.08
C LEU A 806 -17.15 -38.99 -21.07
N THR A 807 -17.28 -38.65 -19.80
CA THR A 807 -17.54 -39.58 -18.69
C THR A 807 -18.56 -38.99 -17.72
N THR A 808 -19.34 -39.85 -17.05
CA THR A 808 -20.22 -39.48 -15.93
C THR A 808 -19.54 -39.71 -14.57
N GLU A 809 -18.31 -40.19 -14.55
CA GLU A 809 -17.55 -40.46 -13.34
C GLU A 809 -16.53 -39.34 -13.09
N PHE A 810 -16.57 -38.76 -11.90
CA PHE A 810 -15.53 -37.83 -11.45
C PHE A 810 -14.35 -38.64 -10.90
N ARG A 811 -13.20 -38.57 -11.58
CA ARG A 811 -11.97 -39.28 -11.20
C ARG A 811 -10.80 -38.32 -11.04
N GLU A 812 -10.01 -38.51 -10.00
CA GLU A 812 -8.84 -37.67 -9.72
C GLU A 812 -7.77 -37.78 -10.83
N GLU A 813 -7.63 -38.94 -11.47
CA GLU A 813 -6.71 -39.14 -12.60
C GLU A 813 -7.08 -38.35 -13.87
N ASP A 814 -8.32 -37.86 -13.98
CA ASP A 814 -8.81 -37.10 -15.14
C ASP A 814 -8.53 -35.58 -15.05
N LYS A 815 -7.87 -35.13 -13.96
CA LYS A 815 -7.47 -33.73 -13.79
C LYS A 815 -6.42 -33.32 -14.82
N VAL A 816 -6.53 -32.09 -15.32
CA VAL A 816 -5.59 -31.50 -16.27
C VAL A 816 -5.14 -30.12 -15.85
N MET A 817 -3.97 -29.71 -16.36
CA MET A 817 -3.48 -28.34 -16.25
C MET A 817 -4.39 -27.43 -17.10
N THR A 818 -5.02 -26.44 -16.48
CA THR A 818 -6.08 -25.65 -17.13
C THR A 818 -5.58 -24.48 -17.98
N GLY A 819 -4.29 -24.13 -17.89
CA GLY A 819 -3.74 -22.89 -18.45
C GLY A 819 -4.16 -21.61 -17.72
N LYS A 820 -4.96 -21.72 -16.65
CA LYS A 820 -5.51 -20.60 -15.89
C LYS A 820 -4.76 -20.43 -14.57
N THR A 821 -4.62 -19.18 -14.13
CA THR A 821 -3.95 -18.81 -12.89
C THR A 821 -4.68 -17.66 -12.21
N PHE A 822 -4.55 -17.57 -10.88
CA PHE A 822 -5.00 -16.41 -10.11
C PHE A 822 -3.96 -15.29 -10.08
N ASP A 823 -2.73 -15.52 -10.54
CA ASP A 823 -1.80 -14.43 -10.79
C ASP A 823 -2.27 -13.67 -12.04
N SER A 824 -2.43 -12.36 -11.97
CA SER A 824 -2.82 -11.58 -13.14
C SER A 824 -1.58 -11.25 -13.98
N PRO A 825 -1.45 -11.78 -15.21
CA PRO A 825 -0.31 -11.46 -16.06
C PRO A 825 -0.39 -10.02 -16.57
N TRP A 826 -1.58 -9.45 -16.71
CA TRP A 826 -1.81 -8.08 -17.19
C TRP A 826 -2.45 -7.22 -16.11
N ALA A 827 -1.77 -6.15 -15.70
CA ALA A 827 -2.31 -5.19 -14.75
C ALA A 827 -1.93 -3.76 -15.16
N GLY A 828 -2.79 -2.81 -14.84
CA GLY A 828 -2.54 -1.40 -15.14
C GLY A 828 -3.58 -0.46 -14.58
N GLY A 829 -3.44 0.80 -14.93
CA GLY A 829 -4.38 1.84 -14.59
C GLY A 829 -4.31 3.00 -15.56
N PHE A 830 -5.35 3.81 -15.58
CA PHE A 830 -5.38 5.03 -16.37
C PHE A 830 -6.22 6.08 -15.67
N GLY A 831 -5.91 7.34 -15.92
CA GLY A 831 -6.56 8.45 -15.27
C GLY A 831 -6.60 9.69 -16.13
N THR A 832 -7.54 10.57 -15.80
CA THR A 832 -7.72 11.86 -16.44
C THR A 832 -7.85 12.94 -15.38
N THR A 833 -7.26 14.10 -15.61
CA THR A 833 -7.42 15.28 -14.75
C THR A 833 -7.68 16.50 -15.61
N LEU A 834 -8.84 17.11 -15.43
CA LEU A 834 -9.24 18.36 -16.05
C LEU A 834 -9.22 19.46 -14.99
N THR A 835 -8.54 20.57 -15.27
CA THR A 835 -8.50 21.74 -14.40
C THR A 835 -8.91 22.97 -15.20
N TRP A 836 -9.86 23.74 -14.67
CA TRP A 836 -10.37 24.95 -15.29
C TRP A 836 -10.69 26.02 -14.24
N LYS A 837 -9.94 27.13 -14.22
CA LYS A 837 -10.19 28.30 -13.34
C LYS A 837 -10.53 27.96 -11.88
N GLY A 838 -9.78 27.03 -11.29
CA GLY A 838 -9.97 26.56 -9.91
C GLY A 838 -10.92 25.37 -9.75
N LEU A 839 -11.76 25.07 -10.75
CA LEU A 839 -12.49 23.80 -10.83
C LEU A 839 -11.53 22.69 -11.29
N SER A 840 -11.63 21.51 -10.70
CA SER A 840 -10.88 20.33 -11.11
C SER A 840 -11.76 19.09 -11.06
N LEU A 841 -11.66 18.25 -12.09
CA LEU A 841 -12.29 16.94 -12.18
C LEU A 841 -11.20 15.92 -12.45
N SER A 842 -11.04 14.95 -11.55
CA SER A 842 -10.12 13.83 -11.74
C SER A 842 -10.84 12.49 -11.66
N ALA A 843 -10.48 11.57 -12.54
CA ALA A 843 -10.97 10.19 -12.51
C ALA A 843 -9.80 9.23 -12.67
N GLN A 844 -9.80 8.17 -11.86
CA GLN A 844 -8.76 7.14 -11.86
C GLN A 844 -9.38 5.75 -11.97
N PHE A 845 -8.85 4.98 -12.90
CA PHE A 845 -9.22 3.60 -13.16
C PHE A 845 -8.06 2.66 -12.87
N SER A 846 -8.40 1.46 -12.40
CA SER A 846 -7.48 0.32 -12.25
C SER A 846 -8.10 -0.91 -12.87
N TRP A 847 -7.28 -1.76 -13.47
CA TRP A 847 -7.76 -2.99 -14.11
C TRP A 847 -6.75 -4.13 -14.00
N MET A 848 -7.28 -5.35 -14.04
CA MET A 848 -6.54 -6.61 -14.10
C MET A 848 -7.20 -7.53 -15.12
N ALA A 849 -6.40 -8.24 -15.91
CA ALA A 849 -6.90 -9.16 -16.94
C ALA A 849 -6.22 -10.53 -16.88
N ASP A 850 -6.85 -11.51 -17.54
CA ASP A 850 -6.48 -12.94 -17.58
C ASP A 850 -6.29 -13.57 -16.20
N ARG A 851 -7.10 -13.14 -15.23
CA ARG A 851 -7.10 -13.64 -13.84
C ARG A 851 -8.26 -14.60 -13.63
N TYR A 852 -8.00 -15.74 -12.99
CA TYR A 852 -9.03 -16.74 -12.67
C TYR A 852 -9.02 -17.12 -11.20
N VAL A 853 -10.20 -17.30 -10.61
CA VAL A 853 -10.37 -17.63 -9.19
C VAL A 853 -11.41 -18.74 -9.05
N MET A 854 -11.18 -19.66 -8.12
CA MET A 854 -12.15 -20.66 -7.72
C MET A 854 -13.24 -20.00 -6.86
N ASN A 855 -14.46 -19.90 -7.38
CA ASN A 855 -15.60 -19.34 -6.66
C ASN A 855 -16.25 -20.40 -5.75
N ASN A 856 -15.77 -20.48 -4.51
CA ASN A 856 -16.28 -21.45 -3.55
C ASN A 856 -17.68 -21.09 -3.07
N ASP A 857 -18.11 -19.83 -3.11
CA ASP A 857 -19.47 -19.45 -2.71
C ASP A 857 -20.50 -20.15 -3.61
N ARG A 858 -20.26 -20.14 -4.93
CA ARG A 858 -21.11 -20.87 -5.88
C ARG A 858 -21.14 -22.38 -5.64
N PHE A 859 -20.06 -22.98 -5.16
CA PHE A 859 -20.09 -24.40 -4.79
C PHE A 859 -21.17 -24.67 -3.73
N PHE A 860 -21.37 -23.78 -2.75
CA PHE A 860 -22.40 -23.93 -1.72
C PHE A 860 -23.80 -23.56 -2.25
N GLU A 861 -23.90 -22.53 -3.09
CA GLU A 861 -25.17 -22.02 -3.64
C GLU A 861 -25.76 -22.87 -4.78
N GLU A 862 -24.92 -23.65 -5.47
CA GLU A 862 -25.27 -24.45 -6.66
C GLU A 862 -25.00 -25.97 -6.46
N SER A 863 -24.91 -26.44 -5.21
CA SER A 863 -24.52 -27.83 -4.88
C SER A 863 -25.62 -28.90 -5.04
N ASN A 864 -26.84 -28.49 -5.41
CA ASN A 864 -27.92 -29.33 -5.91
C ASN A 864 -28.24 -30.62 -5.12
N GLY A 865 -28.19 -30.54 -3.78
CA GLY A 865 -28.59 -31.64 -2.87
C GLY A 865 -27.84 -31.67 -1.53
N LEU A 866 -26.56 -31.27 -1.49
CA LEU A 866 -25.74 -31.29 -0.27
C LEU A 866 -26.17 -30.23 0.77
N TYR A 867 -26.49 -29.01 0.29
CA TYR A 867 -26.76 -27.85 1.14
C TYR A 867 -28.19 -27.33 0.98
N SER A 868 -29.14 -28.20 0.67
CA SER A 868 -30.53 -27.82 0.41
C SER A 868 -31.27 -27.26 1.63
N SER A 869 -30.70 -27.34 2.83
CA SER A 869 -31.20 -26.65 4.03
C SER A 869 -30.84 -25.16 4.05
N TYR A 870 -29.87 -24.72 3.25
CA TYR A 870 -29.50 -23.31 3.10
C TYR A 870 -30.31 -22.65 2.00
N ASN A 871 -30.21 -21.32 1.90
CA ASN A 871 -30.64 -20.64 0.70
C ASN A 871 -29.70 -20.99 -0.47
N GLN A 872 -30.21 -20.85 -1.68
CA GLN A 872 -29.57 -21.34 -2.89
C GLN A 872 -29.68 -20.31 -4.00
N SER A 873 -28.85 -20.45 -5.02
CA SER A 873 -28.90 -19.60 -6.21
C SER A 873 -30.19 -19.83 -6.99
N LYS A 874 -30.79 -18.77 -7.51
CA LYS A 874 -31.95 -18.78 -8.42
C LYS A 874 -31.73 -19.70 -9.62
N ARG A 875 -30.47 -19.92 -10.03
CA ARG A 875 -30.10 -20.84 -11.10
C ARG A 875 -30.51 -22.28 -10.82
N LEU A 876 -30.50 -22.72 -9.55
CA LEU A 876 -31.01 -24.03 -9.19
C LEU A 876 -32.54 -24.15 -9.39
N LEU A 877 -33.28 -23.04 -9.31
CA LEU A 877 -34.72 -23.05 -9.58
C LEU A 877 -35.02 -23.01 -11.07
N TYR A 878 -34.38 -22.10 -11.81
CA TYR A 878 -34.74 -21.78 -13.19
C TYR A 878 -33.93 -22.54 -14.24
N ASP A 879 -32.65 -22.80 -13.97
CA ASP A 879 -31.72 -23.31 -14.97
C ASP A 879 -31.41 -24.80 -14.78
N ARG A 880 -31.71 -25.43 -13.63
CA ARG A 880 -31.43 -26.87 -13.43
C ARG A 880 -32.15 -27.76 -14.44
N TRP A 881 -31.54 -28.88 -14.78
CA TRP A 881 -32.19 -29.91 -15.59
C TRP A 881 -33.40 -30.48 -14.83
N LYS A 882 -34.58 -30.52 -15.47
CA LYS A 882 -35.82 -31.04 -14.86
C LYS A 882 -36.38 -32.24 -15.59
N LYS A 883 -36.22 -32.32 -16.91
CA LYS A 883 -36.75 -33.41 -17.74
C LYS A 883 -35.85 -33.74 -18.93
N PRO A 884 -35.97 -34.95 -19.51
CA PRO A 884 -35.25 -35.32 -20.73
C PRO A 884 -35.46 -34.32 -21.87
N GLY A 885 -34.35 -33.89 -22.47
CA GLY A 885 -34.31 -32.90 -23.55
C GLY A 885 -33.98 -31.47 -23.10
N ASP A 886 -33.96 -31.18 -21.80
CA ASP A 886 -33.49 -29.88 -21.29
C ASP A 886 -31.98 -29.71 -21.56
N VAL A 887 -31.58 -28.55 -22.07
CA VAL A 887 -30.18 -28.20 -22.34
C VAL A 887 -29.76 -27.11 -21.37
N THR A 888 -28.87 -27.45 -20.43
CA THR A 888 -28.41 -26.58 -19.35
C THR A 888 -27.02 -27.02 -18.84
N ASP A 889 -26.38 -26.17 -18.05
CA ASP A 889 -25.13 -26.43 -17.34
C ASP A 889 -25.33 -26.85 -15.86
N ILE A 890 -26.55 -26.76 -15.33
CA ILE A 890 -26.88 -27.16 -13.96
C ILE A 890 -27.52 -28.56 -13.94
N PRO A 891 -26.91 -29.57 -13.29
CA PRO A 891 -27.44 -30.94 -13.26
C PRO A 891 -28.84 -31.05 -12.65
N ARG A 892 -29.44 -32.24 -12.72
CA ARG A 892 -30.67 -32.54 -11.96
C ARG A 892 -30.38 -32.59 -10.46
N TYR A 893 -31.43 -32.36 -9.66
CA TYR A 893 -31.36 -32.48 -8.20
C TYR A 893 -30.84 -33.86 -7.75
N ASN A 894 -30.06 -33.85 -6.65
CA ASN A 894 -29.29 -34.97 -6.07
C ASN A 894 -28.02 -35.38 -6.83
N VAL A 895 -27.63 -34.69 -7.91
CA VAL A 895 -26.28 -34.83 -8.46
C VAL A 895 -25.35 -33.92 -7.68
N VAL A 896 -24.53 -34.54 -6.83
CA VAL A 896 -23.58 -33.84 -5.96
C VAL A 896 -22.57 -33.05 -6.78
N ALA A 897 -22.45 -31.76 -6.47
CA ALA A 897 -21.41 -30.93 -7.07
C ALA A 897 -20.00 -31.40 -6.65
N GLN A 898 -19.10 -31.43 -7.63
CA GLN A 898 -17.67 -31.64 -7.42
C GLN A 898 -16.91 -30.33 -7.63
N LEU A 899 -15.73 -30.20 -7.01
CA LEU A 899 -14.83 -29.06 -7.23
C LEU A 899 -14.08 -29.23 -8.57
N ASP A 900 -14.77 -28.85 -9.65
CA ASP A 900 -14.29 -28.86 -11.03
C ASP A 900 -14.20 -27.43 -11.60
N ASP A 901 -13.80 -27.31 -12.87
CA ASP A 901 -13.53 -26.03 -13.50
C ASP A 901 -14.77 -25.16 -13.80
N ARG A 902 -16.00 -25.63 -13.56
CA ARG A 902 -17.21 -24.79 -13.71
C ARG A 902 -17.32 -23.69 -12.66
N PHE A 903 -16.63 -23.87 -11.54
CA PHE A 903 -16.48 -22.87 -10.48
C PHE A 903 -15.21 -22.03 -10.64
N LEU A 904 -14.37 -22.32 -11.65
CA LEU A 904 -13.19 -21.52 -11.98
C LEU A 904 -13.57 -20.37 -12.90
N GLU A 905 -13.74 -19.18 -12.31
CA GLU A 905 -14.28 -18.01 -12.98
C GLU A 905 -13.22 -17.01 -13.38
N ASN A 906 -13.50 -16.25 -14.45
CA ASN A 906 -12.67 -15.11 -14.84
C ASN A 906 -12.92 -13.93 -13.89
N ALA A 907 -11.94 -13.64 -13.05
CA ALA A 907 -11.92 -12.53 -12.10
C ALA A 907 -11.24 -11.26 -12.66
N SER A 908 -11.16 -11.13 -13.99
CA SER A 908 -10.71 -9.89 -14.64
C SER A 908 -11.71 -8.77 -14.39
N PHE A 909 -11.21 -7.58 -14.10
CA PHE A 909 -12.06 -6.43 -13.81
C PHE A 909 -11.44 -5.10 -14.24
N LEU A 910 -12.30 -4.11 -14.44
CA LEU A 910 -11.98 -2.69 -14.52
C LEU A 910 -12.77 -1.98 -13.42
N ARG A 911 -12.14 -1.11 -12.63
CA ARG A 911 -12.81 -0.35 -11.57
C ARG A 911 -12.49 1.14 -11.66
N LEU A 912 -13.53 1.97 -11.56
CA LEU A 912 -13.39 3.41 -11.28
C LEU A 912 -13.05 3.57 -9.80
N LYS A 913 -11.75 3.60 -9.50
CA LYS A 913 -11.24 3.64 -8.13
C LYS A 913 -11.54 4.97 -7.46
N ASN A 914 -11.39 6.09 -8.17
CA ASN A 914 -11.65 7.42 -7.62
C ASN A 914 -12.24 8.36 -8.68
N LEU A 915 -13.25 9.13 -8.29
CA LEU A 915 -13.79 10.28 -9.01
C LEU A 915 -13.85 11.46 -8.06
N THR A 916 -13.12 12.54 -8.35
CA THR A 916 -13.08 13.74 -7.50
C THR A 916 -13.46 14.97 -8.31
N LEU A 917 -14.40 15.75 -7.79
CA LEU A 917 -14.74 17.09 -8.25
C LEU A 917 -14.36 18.08 -7.16
N ALA A 918 -13.43 18.99 -7.44
CA ALA A 918 -12.98 19.96 -6.46
C ALA A 918 -12.98 21.39 -7.00
N TYR A 919 -13.22 22.35 -6.12
CA TYR A 919 -13.15 23.77 -6.42
C TYR A 919 -12.23 24.48 -5.43
N SER A 920 -11.13 25.02 -5.94
CA SER A 920 -10.22 25.89 -5.19
C SER A 920 -10.69 27.34 -5.31
N LEU A 921 -10.92 27.99 -4.16
CA LEU A 921 -11.40 29.36 -4.14
C LEU A 921 -10.36 30.32 -4.75
N PRO A 922 -10.77 31.30 -5.56
CA PRO A 922 -9.87 32.28 -6.14
C PRO A 922 -9.07 33.04 -5.09
N GLN A 923 -7.76 33.14 -5.30
CA GLN A 923 -6.84 33.87 -4.41
C GLN A 923 -7.25 35.35 -4.20
N LEU A 924 -7.89 35.96 -5.19
CA LEU A 924 -8.42 37.33 -5.10
C LEU A 924 -9.49 37.50 -4.02
N TRP A 925 -10.24 36.44 -3.71
CA TRP A 925 -11.26 36.47 -2.64
C TRP A 925 -10.62 36.22 -1.28
N LEU A 926 -9.71 35.24 -1.21
CA LEU A 926 -9.04 34.87 0.04
C LEU A 926 -8.12 35.97 0.57
N LYS A 927 -7.37 36.67 -0.30
CA LYS A 927 -6.53 37.80 0.10
C LYS A 927 -7.29 38.91 0.83
N LYS A 928 -8.58 39.13 0.53
CA LYS A 928 -9.40 40.13 1.24
C LYS A 928 -9.63 39.78 2.71
N THR A 929 -9.50 38.51 3.08
CA THR A 929 -9.71 38.04 4.45
C THR A 929 -8.50 38.27 5.35
N ASN A 930 -7.29 38.43 4.80
CA ASN A 930 -6.02 38.47 5.53
C ASN A 930 -5.80 37.30 6.52
N PHE A 931 -6.56 36.21 6.36
CA PHE A 931 -6.57 35.08 7.30
C PHE A 931 -6.42 33.75 6.58
N PHE A 932 -7.10 33.55 5.45
CA PHE A 932 -6.99 32.33 4.65
C PHE A 932 -5.97 32.50 3.52
N SER A 933 -5.01 31.58 3.42
CA SER A 933 -4.03 31.48 2.33
C SER A 933 -4.51 30.55 1.20
N ALA A 934 -5.32 29.55 1.52
CA ALA A 934 -5.98 28.68 0.54
C ALA A 934 -7.29 28.13 1.10
N ALA A 935 -8.26 27.86 0.23
CA ALA A 935 -9.48 27.14 0.57
C ALA A 935 -9.92 26.28 -0.63
N ARG A 936 -10.29 25.03 -0.36
CA ARG A 936 -10.71 24.05 -1.35
C ARG A 936 -11.89 23.25 -0.80
N VAL A 937 -12.92 23.07 -1.61
CA VAL A 937 -14.04 22.17 -1.33
C VAL A 937 -14.03 21.08 -2.38
N TYR A 938 -14.26 19.83 -1.98
CA TYR A 938 -14.26 18.71 -2.90
C TYR A 938 -15.34 17.69 -2.57
N LEU A 939 -15.93 17.13 -3.62
CA LEU A 939 -16.79 15.96 -3.59
C LEU A 939 -16.04 14.79 -4.21
N GLN A 940 -16.16 13.63 -3.59
CA GLN A 940 -15.42 12.46 -4.00
C GLN A 940 -16.25 11.19 -3.91
N GLY A 941 -16.11 10.34 -4.92
CA GLY A 941 -16.62 8.98 -4.95
C GLY A 941 -15.50 7.96 -5.13
N GLN A 942 -15.50 6.90 -4.34
CA GLN A 942 -14.56 5.77 -4.45
C GLN A 942 -15.29 4.50 -4.86
N ASN A 943 -14.66 3.66 -5.69
CA ASN A 943 -15.20 2.37 -6.17
C ASN A 943 -16.62 2.50 -6.75
N LEU A 944 -16.90 3.57 -7.49
CA LEU A 944 -18.25 3.89 -7.97
C LEU A 944 -18.77 2.86 -8.99
N LEU A 945 -17.89 2.29 -9.80
CA LEU A 945 -18.22 1.37 -10.88
C LEU A 945 -17.17 0.26 -10.97
N THR A 946 -17.62 -0.99 -11.08
CA THR A 946 -16.77 -2.16 -11.35
C THR A 946 -17.37 -2.94 -12.51
N TRP A 947 -16.60 -3.14 -13.57
CA TRP A 947 -16.95 -4.04 -14.67
C TRP A 947 -16.20 -5.35 -14.47
N THR A 948 -16.92 -6.46 -14.37
CA THR A 948 -16.35 -7.79 -14.16
C THR A 948 -17.30 -8.87 -14.71
N GLY A 949 -16.74 -10.00 -15.12
CA GLY A 949 -17.51 -11.22 -15.43
C GLY A 949 -17.65 -12.18 -14.25
N PHE A 950 -17.01 -11.86 -13.12
CA PHE A 950 -17.05 -12.66 -11.90
C PHE A 950 -18.40 -12.53 -11.19
N THR A 951 -18.99 -13.64 -10.77
CA THR A 951 -20.34 -13.64 -10.18
C THR A 951 -20.36 -13.52 -8.66
N GLY A 952 -19.21 -13.46 -7.99
CA GLY A 952 -19.14 -13.10 -6.56
C GLY A 952 -19.35 -11.60 -6.32
N LEU A 953 -19.38 -11.17 -5.05
CA LEU A 953 -19.62 -9.76 -4.70
C LEU A 953 -18.46 -8.83 -5.09
N ASP A 954 -17.23 -9.36 -5.11
CA ASP A 954 -16.05 -8.60 -5.51
C ASP A 954 -15.03 -9.52 -6.22
N PRO A 955 -14.56 -9.20 -7.45
CA PRO A 955 -13.51 -9.97 -8.13
C PRO A 955 -12.11 -9.80 -7.54
N GLU A 956 -11.89 -8.78 -6.70
CA GLU A 956 -10.58 -8.39 -6.21
C GLU A 956 -10.16 -9.22 -4.98
N VAL A 957 -9.50 -10.35 -5.23
CA VAL A 957 -8.97 -11.24 -4.18
C VAL A 957 -7.53 -11.60 -4.46
N SER A 958 -6.71 -11.81 -3.44
CA SER A 958 -5.28 -12.18 -3.57
C SER A 958 -5.03 -13.69 -3.52
N SER A 959 -6.06 -14.48 -3.23
CA SER A 959 -6.02 -15.95 -3.12
C SER A 959 -6.48 -16.63 -4.42
N ASN A 960 -6.19 -17.93 -4.53
CA ASN A 960 -6.72 -18.80 -5.58
C ASN A 960 -8.21 -19.15 -5.39
N ILE A 961 -8.76 -18.97 -4.18
CA ILE A 961 -10.15 -19.28 -3.85
C ILE A 961 -10.86 -18.06 -3.26
N TYR A 962 -12.05 -17.75 -3.77
CA TYR A 962 -13.01 -16.79 -3.21
C TYR A 962 -13.94 -17.52 -2.24
N ARG A 963 -13.99 -17.08 -0.97
CA ARG A 963 -14.78 -17.74 0.10
C ARG A 963 -15.32 -16.67 1.05
N ALA A 964 -16.61 -16.32 0.95
CA ALA A 964 -17.29 -15.38 1.84
C ALA A 964 -16.43 -14.18 2.27
N GLN A 965 -15.77 -13.55 1.29
CA GLN A 965 -14.88 -12.43 1.55
C GLN A 965 -15.68 -11.14 1.67
N TYR A 966 -15.23 -10.26 2.56
CA TYR A 966 -15.81 -8.95 2.77
C TYR A 966 -15.60 -8.10 1.51
N PRO A 967 -16.67 -7.71 0.80
CA PRO A 967 -16.57 -7.01 -0.48
C PRO A 967 -16.13 -5.55 -0.30
N ALA A 968 -15.51 -4.95 -1.33
CA ALA A 968 -15.20 -3.53 -1.28
C ALA A 968 -16.45 -2.67 -1.08
N SER A 969 -16.26 -1.51 -0.44
CA SER A 969 -17.31 -0.50 -0.30
C SER A 969 -17.18 0.57 -1.39
N ARG A 970 -18.32 1.12 -1.78
CA ARG A 970 -18.45 2.38 -2.50
C ARG A 970 -18.61 3.50 -1.49
N GLN A 971 -17.80 4.54 -1.61
CA GLN A 971 -17.78 5.63 -0.64
C GLN A 971 -18.11 6.96 -1.31
N PHE A 972 -18.86 7.80 -0.59
CA PHE A 972 -19.19 9.16 -1.00
C PHE A 972 -18.76 10.11 0.09
N THR A 973 -17.94 11.10 -0.25
CA THR A 973 -17.40 12.05 0.72
C THR A 973 -17.47 13.49 0.22
N LEU A 974 -17.71 14.39 1.16
CA LEU A 974 -17.56 15.83 1.03
C LEU A 974 -16.41 16.24 1.93
N GLY A 975 -15.45 16.96 1.38
CA GLY A 975 -14.33 17.47 2.14
C GLY A 975 -14.05 18.94 1.92
N VAL A 976 -13.42 19.52 2.93
CA VAL A 976 -12.97 20.90 2.96
C VAL A 976 -11.51 20.92 3.40
N GLU A 977 -10.69 21.68 2.69
CA GLU A 977 -9.32 21.96 3.06
C GLU A 977 -9.13 23.48 3.13
N VAL A 978 -8.63 23.97 4.25
CA VAL A 978 -8.28 25.38 4.45
C VAL A 978 -6.86 25.50 4.93
N SER A 979 -6.15 26.51 4.42
CA SER A 979 -4.83 26.90 4.90
C SER A 979 -4.84 28.35 5.36
N PHE A 980 -4.02 28.63 6.37
CA PHE A 980 -3.89 29.93 7.04
C PHE A 980 -2.52 30.55 6.77
#